data_AF-A0AAQ4CWZ8-F1
#
_entry.id   AF-A0AAQ4CWZ8-F1
#
_cell.length_a   1.000
_cell.length_b   1.000
_cell.length_c   1.000
_cell.angle_alpha   90.00
_cell.angle_beta   90.00
_cell.angle_gamma   90.00
#
_symmetry.space_group_name_H-M   'P 1'
#
loop_
_entity.id
_entity.type
_entity.pdbx_description
1 polymer ?
#
loop_
_entity_poly.entity_id
_entity_poly.type
_entity_poly.pdbx_seq_one_letter_code
_entity_poly.pdbx_strand_id
1 'polypeptide(L)'
;MTVSPRLRKLLPLMAISFSFFAAMGSLSPFLSLHLRTLGLSDEEAVLINTAAAFASLLGPVLVGLVAERRCAYRSLLVLSLVLAGAGYSALLGVPRVVRSPRSPLLEFDCPSGLYLERCPEWDSCTASELNPLGLATFRVSNCHYQCGGGNQSAVRQPIHFCFLSHEGNLCIIHEAGSRDNSTTEFGASFLAKTARTLVDVSVARFLDHEGRRDDELVDVCSFDLLAPIVVNQKQFNDYECRPHPEGCTIRCSVAVADNLGRRMQSARCVQVIGDPQVTFWATLALRVFADLWLMTAFYLVEAVTVLSINDFNGLYGRIKFWAALGVTIFAVLTGFLVDYYSELTGGADYSPAVFVFDGLALVSCALAVFLPAVEDKKANHVLHYGLGQEPRFCSLDTSVLLLLVLLLGTVWGYLETYLHWMYSEMGASHLLVSLSLALPMGCALPFLAIAKNLVRNIGRANLVVFGFLFYATRAAGLSFVTARWWITPFEAMETFTLPVLWVALVAYAQKVVPCRQRLTIQCILIILHFCIGRGTGSIAGFFLNAAFGQRTTFRGVADPQEEPPTPRRHACHHQRRLVPDAELAGERRHARPPAHDGRPGRLGHRGLRGPGLGLVTPQEQELTARSKNGFCGGSPDGVDVLQPL
;
A
#
# COMPACT_ATOMS: atom_id res chain seq x y z
N MET A 1 -45.56 10.81 -8.38
CA MET A 1 -45.55 9.42 -8.89
C MET A 1 -46.32 8.52 -7.92
N THR A 2 -47.24 7.68 -8.38
CA THR A 2 -47.99 6.76 -7.52
C THR A 2 -47.17 5.49 -7.23
N VAL A 3 -46.65 5.35 -6.01
CA VAL A 3 -45.88 4.16 -5.60
C VAL A 3 -46.79 2.92 -5.65
N SER A 4 -46.43 1.95 -6.49
CA SER A 4 -47.24 0.75 -6.71
C SER A 4 -47.34 -0.10 -5.43
N PRO A 5 -48.47 -0.80 -5.18
CA PRO A 5 -48.69 -1.50 -3.91
C PRO A 5 -47.66 -2.61 -3.65
N ARG A 6 -47.08 -3.23 -4.70
CA ARG A 6 -45.96 -4.18 -4.58
C ARG A 6 -44.66 -3.50 -4.13
N LEU A 7 -44.39 -2.27 -4.59
CA LEU A 7 -43.18 -1.53 -4.22
C LEU A 7 -43.25 -1.01 -2.78
N ARG A 8 -44.43 -0.63 -2.28
CA ARG A 8 -44.61 -0.20 -0.87
C ARG A 8 -44.18 -1.28 0.13
N LYS A 9 -44.48 -2.55 -0.15
CA LYS A 9 -44.06 -3.69 0.71
C LYS A 9 -42.53 -3.88 0.78
N LEU A 10 -41.76 -3.32 -0.16
CA LEU A 10 -40.30 -3.43 -0.21
C LEU A 10 -39.57 -2.19 0.36
N LEU A 11 -40.30 -1.14 0.77
CA LEU A 11 -39.68 0.08 1.33
C LEU A 11 -38.81 -0.17 2.58
N PRO A 12 -39.22 -1.01 3.57
CA PRO A 12 -38.36 -1.30 4.72
C PRO A 12 -37.05 -1.99 4.32
N LEU A 13 -37.13 -2.94 3.38
CA LEU A 13 -35.95 -3.62 2.85
C LEU A 13 -35.02 -2.67 2.11
N MET A 14 -35.57 -1.74 1.30
CA MET A 14 -34.77 -0.72 0.61
C MET A 14 -34.06 0.23 1.60
N ALA A 15 -34.70 0.60 2.71
CA ALA A 15 -34.08 1.41 3.77
C ALA A 15 -32.99 0.65 4.55
N ILE A 16 -33.19 -0.66 4.81
CA ILE A 16 -32.16 -1.53 5.38
C ILE A 16 -30.98 -1.64 4.42
N SER A 17 -31.22 -1.91 3.14
CA SER A 17 -30.16 -1.98 2.13
C SER A 17 -29.39 -0.66 1.98
N PHE A 18 -30.07 0.49 2.04
CA PHE A 18 -29.41 1.81 2.05
C PHE A 18 -28.49 1.97 3.27
N SER A 19 -29.02 1.82 4.48
CA SER A 19 -28.26 2.04 5.73
C SER A 19 -27.11 1.04 5.91
N PHE A 20 -27.33 -0.23 5.57
CA PHE A 20 -26.34 -1.28 5.74
C PHE A 20 -25.15 -1.13 4.78
N PHE A 21 -25.43 -0.84 3.50
CA PHE A 21 -24.36 -0.58 2.53
C PHE A 21 -23.71 0.79 2.75
N ALA A 22 -24.42 1.79 3.26
CA ALA A 22 -23.82 3.03 3.74
C ALA A 22 -22.79 2.77 4.86
N ALA A 23 -23.13 1.92 5.85
CA ALA A 23 -22.20 1.53 6.92
C ALA A 23 -20.93 0.89 6.35
N MET A 24 -21.08 -0.17 5.52
CA MET A 24 -19.92 -0.80 4.86
C MET A 24 -19.08 0.20 4.07
N GLY A 25 -19.73 1.06 3.29
CA GLY A 25 -19.07 2.07 2.45
C GLY A 25 -18.36 3.18 3.23
N SER A 26 -18.80 3.51 4.44
CA SER A 26 -18.05 4.43 5.31
C SER A 26 -16.73 3.84 5.81
N LEU A 27 -16.65 2.52 5.97
CA LEU A 27 -15.52 1.89 6.67
C LEU A 27 -14.52 1.20 5.73
N SER A 28 -14.98 0.47 4.70
CA SER A 28 -14.11 -0.48 3.96
C SER A 28 -12.84 0.12 3.34
N PRO A 29 -12.83 1.34 2.75
CA PRO A 29 -11.61 1.91 2.14
C PRO A 29 -10.48 2.17 3.15
N PHE A 30 -10.82 2.33 4.43
CA PHE A 30 -9.85 2.68 5.48
C PHE A 30 -9.30 1.46 6.23
N LEU A 31 -9.98 0.31 6.17
CA LEU A 31 -9.61 -0.88 6.95
C LEU A 31 -8.19 -1.38 6.62
N SER A 32 -7.85 -1.48 5.33
CA SER A 32 -6.49 -1.88 4.89
C SER A 32 -5.43 -0.79 5.14
N LEU A 33 -5.82 0.47 5.32
CA LEU A 33 -4.90 1.56 5.68
C LEU A 33 -4.67 1.64 7.18
N HIS A 34 -5.68 1.33 8.00
CA HIS A 34 -5.57 1.30 9.46
C HIS A 34 -4.51 0.31 9.94
N LEU A 35 -4.35 -0.84 9.26
CA LEU A 35 -3.29 -1.80 9.55
C LEU A 35 -1.90 -1.14 9.45
N ARG A 36 -1.65 -0.35 8.39
CA ARG A 36 -0.40 0.42 8.23
C ARG A 36 -0.26 1.53 9.28
N THR A 37 -1.34 2.17 9.75
CA THR A 37 -1.26 3.22 10.80
C THR A 37 -1.19 2.69 12.24
N LEU A 38 -1.48 1.40 12.46
CA LEU A 38 -1.07 0.65 13.66
C LEU A 38 0.43 0.29 13.64
N GLY A 39 1.13 0.53 12.52
CA GLY A 39 2.55 0.23 12.33
C GLY A 39 2.87 -1.20 11.90
N LEU A 40 1.87 -1.97 11.48
CA LEU A 40 2.05 -3.32 10.96
C LEU A 40 2.76 -3.29 9.61
N SER A 41 3.55 -4.33 9.32
CA SER A 41 4.21 -4.53 8.02
C SER A 41 3.18 -4.89 6.95
N ASP A 42 3.55 -4.74 5.68
CA ASP A 42 2.68 -5.16 4.57
C ASP A 42 2.42 -6.67 4.59
N GLU A 43 3.38 -7.48 5.06
CA GLU A 43 3.21 -8.94 5.21
C GLU A 43 2.21 -9.27 6.33
N GLU A 44 2.36 -8.62 7.50
CA GLU A 44 1.42 -8.72 8.63
C GLU A 44 0.01 -8.30 8.20
N ALA A 45 -0.11 -7.22 7.43
CA ALA A 45 -1.37 -6.67 6.96
C ALA A 45 -2.04 -7.54 5.86
N VAL A 46 -1.28 -8.13 4.93
CA VAL A 46 -1.80 -9.14 3.98
C VAL A 46 -2.31 -10.37 4.74
N LEU A 47 -1.54 -10.88 5.70
CA LEU A 47 -1.91 -12.08 6.46
C LEU A 47 -3.21 -11.84 7.23
N ILE A 48 -3.37 -10.67 7.86
CA ILE A 48 -4.60 -10.26 8.54
C ILE A 48 -5.80 -10.16 7.58
N ASN A 49 -5.65 -9.50 6.42
CA ASN A 49 -6.72 -9.40 5.42
C ASN A 49 -7.10 -10.77 4.81
N THR A 50 -6.11 -11.63 4.57
CA THR A 50 -6.29 -13.00 4.04
C THR A 50 -7.04 -13.88 5.05
N ALA A 51 -6.60 -13.88 6.31
CA ALA A 51 -7.22 -14.64 7.38
C ALA A 51 -8.67 -14.20 7.63
N ALA A 52 -8.93 -12.89 7.64
CA ALA A 52 -10.28 -12.33 7.77
C ALA A 52 -11.20 -12.76 6.60
N ALA A 53 -10.71 -12.70 5.36
CA ALA A 53 -11.47 -13.10 4.18
C ALA A 53 -11.82 -14.60 4.14
N PHE A 54 -10.93 -15.48 4.59
CA PHE A 54 -11.25 -16.91 4.69
C PHE A 54 -12.15 -17.20 5.90
N ALA A 55 -11.85 -16.67 7.08
CA ALA A 55 -12.66 -16.91 8.28
C ALA A 55 -14.10 -16.41 8.13
N SER A 56 -14.32 -15.33 7.34
CA SER A 56 -15.64 -14.77 7.13
C SER A 56 -16.62 -15.70 6.39
N LEU A 57 -16.17 -16.80 5.78
CA LEU A 57 -17.08 -17.80 5.19
C LEU A 57 -17.89 -18.58 6.25
N LEU A 58 -17.35 -18.71 7.48
CA LEU A 58 -17.99 -19.48 8.55
C LEU A 58 -19.31 -18.85 9.00
N GLY A 59 -19.39 -17.52 8.98
CA GLY A 59 -20.56 -16.74 9.39
C GLY A 59 -21.82 -17.06 8.56
N PRO A 60 -21.82 -16.80 7.24
CA PRO A 60 -22.91 -17.17 6.32
C PRO A 60 -23.30 -18.65 6.39
N VAL A 61 -22.35 -19.57 6.60
CA VAL A 61 -22.63 -21.02 6.70
C VAL A 61 -23.35 -21.36 8.01
N LEU A 62 -22.75 -21.04 9.15
CA LEU A 62 -23.24 -21.47 10.45
C LEU A 62 -24.48 -20.67 10.87
N VAL A 63 -24.44 -19.34 10.73
CA VAL A 63 -25.55 -18.46 11.11
C VAL A 63 -26.68 -18.53 10.09
N GLY A 64 -26.40 -18.78 8.80
CA GLY A 64 -27.43 -19.03 7.79
C GLY A 64 -28.26 -20.29 8.08
N LEU A 65 -27.60 -21.39 8.46
CA LEU A 65 -28.28 -22.61 8.93
C LEU A 65 -29.18 -22.36 10.14
N VAL A 66 -28.74 -21.54 11.10
CA VAL A 66 -29.54 -21.19 12.29
C VAL A 66 -30.70 -20.25 11.92
N ALA A 67 -30.45 -19.27 11.04
CA ALA A 67 -31.45 -18.31 10.57
C ALA A 67 -32.62 -19.00 9.87
N GLU A 68 -32.33 -20.01 9.05
CA GLU A 68 -33.39 -20.80 8.41
C GLU A 68 -34.07 -21.77 9.38
N ARG A 69 -33.32 -22.56 10.16
CA ARG A 69 -33.89 -23.53 11.13
C ARG A 69 -34.77 -22.90 12.22
N ARG A 70 -34.59 -21.60 12.49
CA ARG A 70 -35.34 -20.84 13.51
C ARG A 70 -36.19 -19.70 12.91
N CYS A 71 -36.19 -19.54 11.59
CA CYS A 71 -36.76 -18.37 10.88
C CYS A 71 -36.28 -17.00 11.44
N ALA A 72 -35.08 -16.98 12.02
CA ALA A 72 -34.57 -15.94 12.91
C ALA A 72 -33.75 -14.84 12.21
N TYR A 73 -33.96 -14.63 10.91
CA TYR A 73 -33.17 -13.69 10.08
C TYR A 73 -33.02 -12.29 10.68
N ARG A 74 -34.05 -11.78 11.37
CA ARG A 74 -34.06 -10.44 12.00
C ARG A 74 -33.07 -10.33 13.16
N SER A 75 -33.23 -11.19 14.15
CA SER A 75 -32.48 -11.15 15.40
C SER A 75 -31.03 -11.53 15.15
N LEU A 76 -30.76 -12.41 14.19
CA LEU A 76 -29.41 -12.73 13.75
C LEU A 76 -28.78 -11.61 12.92
N LEU A 77 -29.55 -10.84 12.13
CA LEU A 77 -29.04 -9.65 11.44
C LEU A 77 -28.66 -8.56 12.46
N VAL A 78 -29.54 -8.25 13.41
CA VAL A 78 -29.27 -7.30 14.50
C VAL A 78 -28.06 -7.75 15.32
N LEU A 79 -28.00 -9.02 15.73
CA LEU A 79 -26.85 -9.58 16.46
C LEU A 79 -25.55 -9.45 15.65
N SER A 80 -25.58 -9.79 14.36
CA SER A 80 -24.39 -9.71 13.50
C SER A 80 -23.91 -8.27 13.33
N LEU A 81 -24.81 -7.30 13.19
CA LEU A 81 -24.44 -5.89 13.10
C LEU A 81 -23.84 -5.36 14.41
N VAL A 82 -24.44 -5.70 15.56
CA VAL A 82 -23.93 -5.31 16.89
C VAL A 82 -22.55 -5.91 17.17
N LEU A 83 -22.33 -7.18 16.80
CA LEU A 83 -21.03 -7.84 17.00
C LEU A 83 -19.96 -7.36 16.00
N ALA A 84 -20.34 -7.05 14.76
CA ALA A 84 -19.42 -6.42 13.79
C ALA A 84 -18.98 -5.03 14.27
N GLY A 85 -19.92 -4.19 14.70
CA GLY A 85 -19.63 -2.86 15.25
C GLY A 85 -18.74 -2.91 16.49
N ALA A 86 -19.10 -3.73 17.48
CA ALA A 86 -18.27 -3.95 18.66
C ALA A 86 -16.84 -4.42 18.30
N GLY A 87 -16.69 -5.25 17.27
CA GLY A 87 -15.39 -5.70 16.77
C GLY A 87 -14.56 -4.59 16.11
N TYR A 88 -15.18 -3.74 15.28
CA TYR A 88 -14.47 -2.61 14.65
C TYR A 88 -14.19 -1.46 15.64
N SER A 89 -15.10 -1.15 16.56
CA SER A 89 -14.85 -0.22 17.67
C SER A 89 -13.72 -0.70 18.58
N ALA A 90 -13.59 -2.01 18.81
CA ALA A 90 -12.47 -2.57 19.59
C ALA A 90 -11.10 -2.42 18.90
N LEU A 91 -11.03 -2.35 17.56
CA LEU A 91 -9.76 -2.12 16.84
C LEU A 91 -9.13 -0.77 17.17
N LEU A 92 -9.93 0.26 17.48
CA LEU A 92 -9.44 1.57 17.89
C LEU A 92 -8.67 1.53 19.23
N GLY A 93 -8.88 0.49 20.04
CA GLY A 93 -8.16 0.27 21.30
C GLY A 93 -6.86 -0.52 21.16
N VAL A 94 -6.48 -0.96 19.95
CA VAL A 94 -5.23 -1.70 19.73
C VAL A 94 -4.02 -0.75 19.86
N PRO A 95 -2.98 -1.09 20.64
CA PRO A 95 -1.78 -0.26 20.75
C PRO A 95 -1.07 -0.13 19.40
N ARG A 96 -0.63 1.09 19.07
CA ARG A 96 0.19 1.36 17.87
C ARG A 96 1.64 0.97 18.13
N VAL A 97 2.30 0.43 17.11
CA VAL A 97 3.76 0.19 17.08
C VAL A 97 4.38 1.29 16.21
N VAL A 98 5.49 1.87 16.64
CA VAL A 98 6.28 2.79 15.80
C VAL A 98 7.52 2.06 15.32
N ARG A 99 7.63 1.89 14.00
CA ARG A 99 8.80 1.31 13.31
C ARG A 99 9.57 2.46 12.62
N SER A 100 10.62 2.97 13.25
CA SER A 100 11.37 4.16 12.80
C SER A 100 12.83 3.84 12.45
N PRO A 101 13.37 4.34 11.32
CA PRO A 101 14.73 4.00 10.88
C PRO A 101 15.79 4.79 11.65
N ARG A 102 16.72 4.07 12.31
CA ARG A 102 17.85 4.63 13.07
C ARG A 102 19.21 4.27 12.48
N SER A 103 20.24 5.00 12.87
CA SER A 103 21.64 4.58 12.66
C SER A 103 21.91 3.28 13.45
N PRO A 104 22.65 2.30 12.90
CA PRO A 104 23.43 1.39 13.72
C PRO A 104 24.60 2.14 14.37
N LEU A 105 25.08 1.65 15.52
CA LEU A 105 26.33 2.11 16.14
C LEU A 105 27.53 1.75 15.23
N LEU A 106 28.49 2.67 15.05
CA LEU A 106 29.64 2.50 14.16
C LEU A 106 30.92 3.08 14.78
N GLU A 107 31.88 2.22 15.12
CA GLU A 107 33.11 2.59 15.81
C GLU A 107 34.34 1.86 15.27
N PHE A 108 35.52 2.39 15.58
CA PHE A 108 36.79 1.74 15.31
C PHE A 108 37.37 1.14 16.59
N ASP A 109 37.63 -0.17 16.56
CA ASP A 109 38.27 -0.93 17.63
C ASP A 109 39.70 -1.26 17.21
N CYS A 110 40.70 -0.60 17.79
CA CYS A 110 42.05 -0.71 17.25
C CYS A 110 42.65 -2.15 17.20
N PRO A 111 42.36 -3.09 18.12
CA PRO A 111 42.76 -4.49 17.96
C PRO A 111 41.90 -5.34 17.00
N SER A 112 40.84 -4.82 16.37
CA SER A 112 39.88 -5.63 15.59
C SER A 112 39.18 -4.90 14.43
N GLY A 113 39.65 -3.72 14.04
CA GLY A 113 39.20 -2.98 12.87
C GLY A 113 37.88 -2.25 13.07
N LEU A 114 36.96 -2.39 12.11
CA LEU A 114 35.70 -1.66 12.11
C LEU A 114 34.61 -2.47 12.85
N TYR A 115 33.96 -1.86 13.84
CA TYR A 115 32.80 -2.42 14.54
C TYR A 115 31.54 -1.70 14.08
N LEU A 116 30.55 -2.46 13.60
CA LEU A 116 29.23 -1.98 13.20
C LEU A 116 28.17 -2.81 13.92
N GLU A 117 27.21 -2.18 14.59
CA GLU A 117 26.05 -2.88 15.13
C GLU A 117 25.31 -3.63 14.01
N ARG A 118 25.10 -4.93 14.22
CA ARG A 118 24.33 -5.77 13.32
C ARG A 118 22.85 -5.57 13.64
N CYS A 119 22.13 -4.92 12.73
CA CYS A 119 20.68 -4.75 12.89
C CYS A 119 19.96 -6.11 12.91
N PRO A 120 18.89 -6.30 13.71
CA PRO A 120 18.15 -7.56 13.80
C PRO A 120 17.56 -8.03 12.46
N GLU A 121 17.32 -7.10 11.52
CA GLU A 121 16.80 -7.39 10.18
C GLU A 121 17.86 -7.92 9.21
N TRP A 122 19.12 -8.07 9.63
CA TRP A 122 20.22 -8.52 8.77
C TRP A 122 20.52 -10.01 8.96
N ASP A 123 20.26 -10.82 7.92
CA ASP A 123 20.69 -12.23 7.83
C ASP A 123 22.21 -12.41 8.02
N SER A 124 23.00 -11.41 7.64
CA SER A 124 24.46 -11.42 7.71
C SER A 124 25.05 -10.01 7.56
N CYS A 125 26.30 -9.84 7.97
CA CYS A 125 27.02 -8.56 7.89
C CYS A 125 27.16 -7.98 6.47
N THR A 126 26.96 -8.76 5.40
CA THR A 126 26.89 -8.22 4.02
C THR A 126 25.65 -7.38 3.75
N ALA A 127 24.56 -7.53 4.54
CA ALA A 127 23.36 -6.72 4.44
C ALA A 127 23.52 -5.28 5.00
N SER A 128 24.68 -4.99 5.61
CA SER A 128 25.04 -3.62 6.03
C SER A 128 25.18 -2.61 4.90
N GLU A 129 25.19 -3.06 3.64
CA GLU A 129 25.52 -2.29 2.42
C GLU A 129 26.92 -1.63 2.41
N LEU A 130 27.72 -1.82 3.46
CA LEU A 130 29.04 -1.20 3.63
C LEU A 130 30.14 -1.93 2.82
N ASN A 131 29.97 -1.99 1.50
CA ASN A 131 30.86 -2.68 0.56
C ASN A 131 31.71 -1.69 -0.25
N PRO A 132 32.97 -1.40 0.15
CA PRO A 132 33.85 -0.54 -0.64
C PRO A 132 34.35 -1.26 -1.90
N LEU A 133 34.29 -0.57 -3.04
CA LEU A 133 34.87 -1.05 -4.30
C LEU A 133 36.36 -0.70 -4.39
N GLY A 134 37.16 -1.34 -3.53
CA GLY A 134 38.60 -1.13 -3.40
C GLY A 134 38.98 -0.44 -2.09
N LEU A 135 39.93 0.51 -2.17
CA LEU A 135 40.42 1.26 -1.02
C LEU A 135 39.36 2.22 -0.48
N ALA A 136 38.96 2.06 0.78
CA ALA A 136 38.10 2.99 1.51
C ALA A 136 38.95 3.95 2.34
N THR A 137 38.54 5.21 2.47
CA THR A 137 39.19 6.18 3.35
C THR A 137 38.49 6.17 4.71
N PHE A 138 39.24 5.85 5.76
CA PHE A 138 38.81 5.92 7.14
C PHE A 138 39.28 7.26 7.74
N ARG A 139 38.35 8.00 8.33
CA ARG A 139 38.64 9.13 9.23
C ARG A 139 38.26 8.71 10.64
N VAL A 140 39.26 8.55 11.49
CA VAL A 140 39.13 8.13 12.90
C VAL A 140 39.34 9.35 13.80
N SER A 141 38.51 9.53 14.82
CA SER A 141 38.56 10.68 15.74
C SER A 141 38.01 10.33 17.12
N ASN A 142 38.15 11.24 18.10
CA ASN A 142 37.59 11.09 19.45
C ASN A 142 37.93 9.74 20.11
N CYS A 143 39.23 9.41 20.14
CA CYS A 143 39.72 8.11 20.64
C CYS A 143 39.85 8.10 22.17
N HIS A 144 39.27 7.08 22.83
CA HIS A 144 39.25 6.93 24.28
C HIS A 144 39.66 5.52 24.74
N TYR A 145 40.10 5.44 26.00
CA TYR A 145 40.40 4.17 26.66
C TYR A 145 39.15 3.62 27.37
N GLN A 146 38.78 2.39 27.03
CA GLN A 146 37.70 1.66 27.67
C GLN A 146 38.27 0.47 28.45
N CYS A 147 38.34 0.65 29.77
CA CYS A 147 38.87 -0.32 30.72
C CYS A 147 37.75 -1.10 31.42
N GLY A 148 37.99 -2.38 31.71
CA GLY A 148 37.08 -3.27 32.45
C GLY A 148 36.91 -2.92 33.93
N GLY A 149 36.46 -1.71 34.26
CA GLY A 149 36.26 -1.25 35.64
C GLY A 149 36.17 0.27 35.79
N GLY A 150 34.99 0.84 35.58
CA GLY A 150 34.51 2.06 36.25
C GLY A 150 35.45 3.27 36.43
N ASN A 151 36.08 3.78 35.36
CA ASN A 151 36.24 5.24 35.10
C ASN A 151 37.07 5.49 33.82
N GLN A 152 36.39 5.85 32.72
CA GLN A 152 37.03 6.19 31.44
C GLN A 152 38.04 7.35 31.57
N SER A 153 37.78 8.30 32.48
CA SER A 153 38.56 9.53 32.70
C SER A 153 39.96 9.34 33.33
N ALA A 154 40.37 8.10 33.66
CA ALA A 154 41.61 7.84 34.39
C ALA A 154 42.88 7.82 33.51
N VAL A 155 42.79 7.40 32.23
CA VAL A 155 43.98 7.05 31.42
C VAL A 155 44.54 8.26 30.65
N ARG A 156 45.45 9.00 31.29
CA ARG A 156 46.14 10.17 30.71
C ARG A 156 47.31 9.85 29.77
N GLN A 157 47.63 8.57 29.52
CA GLN A 157 48.72 8.18 28.62
C GLN A 157 48.36 8.51 27.16
N PRO A 158 49.24 9.13 26.34
CA PRO A 158 48.97 9.48 24.94
C PRO A 158 48.64 8.24 24.09
N ILE A 159 47.70 8.35 23.15
CA ILE A 159 47.37 7.27 22.21
C ILE A 159 48.29 7.40 21.00
N HIS A 160 49.07 6.35 20.71
CA HIS A 160 49.97 6.24 19.56
C HIS A 160 49.32 5.29 18.56
N PHE A 161 48.85 5.81 17.42
CA PHE A 161 48.32 5.03 16.30
C PHE A 161 49.47 4.74 15.33
N CYS A 162 50.02 3.52 15.35
CA CYS A 162 51.20 3.13 14.59
C CYS A 162 50.85 2.27 13.39
N PHE A 163 51.37 2.63 12.21
CA PHE A 163 51.29 1.84 10.99
C PHE A 163 52.63 1.13 10.75
N LEU A 164 52.58 -0.15 10.42
CA LEU A 164 53.74 -1.05 10.42
C LEU A 164 54.17 -1.41 9.00
N SER A 165 55.47 -1.31 8.70
CA SER A 165 56.04 -1.65 7.39
C SER A 165 57.50 -2.11 7.51
N HIS A 166 57.95 -2.93 6.56
CA HIS A 166 59.35 -3.41 6.51
C HIS A 166 60.37 -2.29 6.29
N GLU A 167 59.95 -1.15 5.72
CA GLU A 167 60.80 0.04 5.51
C GLU A 167 60.82 1.00 6.72
N GLY A 168 60.00 0.74 7.75
CA GLY A 168 59.89 1.55 8.95
C GLY A 168 58.44 1.89 9.32
N ASN A 169 58.21 2.10 10.62
CA ASN A 169 56.87 2.34 11.17
C ASN A 169 56.56 3.83 11.27
N LEU A 170 55.29 4.21 11.07
CA LEU A 170 54.78 5.58 11.20
C LEU A 170 53.79 5.64 12.35
N CYS A 171 54.12 6.35 13.43
CA CYS A 171 53.21 6.55 14.57
C CYS A 171 52.67 7.98 14.62
N ILE A 172 51.35 8.12 14.66
CA ILE A 172 50.62 9.38 14.92
C ILE A 172 50.26 9.40 16.41
N ILE A 173 50.44 10.54 17.08
CA ILE A 173 50.28 10.64 18.55
C ILE A 173 49.14 11.61 18.89
N HIS A 174 48.21 11.16 19.73
CA HIS A 174 47.05 11.90 20.22
C HIS A 174 47.18 12.17 21.73
N GLU A 175 47.62 13.39 22.05
CA GLU A 175 47.84 13.84 23.43
C GLU A 175 46.54 13.91 24.24
N ALA A 176 46.63 13.71 25.56
CA ALA A 176 45.46 13.64 26.44
C ALA A 176 44.62 14.92 26.50
N GLY A 177 45.18 16.08 26.14
CA GLY A 177 44.46 17.35 26.10
C GLY A 177 43.85 17.73 24.74
N SER A 178 44.01 16.90 23.70
CA SER A 178 43.62 17.25 22.33
C SER A 178 42.92 16.13 21.53
N ARG A 179 42.76 14.93 22.09
CA ARG A 179 42.15 13.75 21.44
C ARG A 179 40.84 14.02 20.73
N ASP A 180 39.93 14.72 21.39
CA ASP A 180 38.56 14.95 20.91
C ASP A 180 38.54 15.77 19.60
N ASN A 181 39.55 16.62 19.40
CA ASN A 181 39.77 17.42 18.18
C ASN A 181 40.75 16.78 17.19
N SER A 182 41.42 15.69 17.57
CA SER A 182 42.44 15.05 16.74
C SER A 182 41.84 14.01 15.80
N THR A 183 42.23 14.07 14.53
CA THR A 183 41.75 13.16 13.47
C THR A 183 42.93 12.43 12.83
N THR A 184 42.77 11.13 12.59
CA THR A 184 43.69 10.32 11.79
C THR A 184 42.98 9.84 10.54
N GLU A 185 43.58 10.05 9.37
CA GLU A 185 43.05 9.61 8.07
C GLU A 185 43.97 8.58 7.42
N PHE A 186 43.39 7.45 6.99
CA PHE A 186 44.11 6.39 6.27
C PHE A 186 43.20 5.69 5.26
N GLY A 187 43.79 5.19 4.17
CA GLY A 187 43.13 4.26 3.26
C GLY A 187 43.31 2.82 3.72
N ALA A 188 42.26 2.00 3.69
CA ALA A 188 42.35 0.56 3.87
C ALA A 188 41.25 -0.16 3.08
N SER A 189 41.45 -1.43 2.72
CA SER A 189 40.40 -2.26 2.14
C SER A 189 39.78 -3.15 3.23
N PHE A 190 38.50 -3.49 3.10
CA PHE A 190 37.84 -4.50 3.93
C PHE A 190 36.74 -5.19 3.12
N LEU A 191 36.39 -6.42 3.49
CA LEU A 191 35.41 -7.23 2.77
C LEU A 191 34.24 -7.58 3.69
N ALA A 192 33.04 -7.09 3.39
CA ALA A 192 31.86 -7.40 4.20
C ALA A 192 31.51 -8.90 4.24
N LYS A 193 32.02 -9.69 3.29
CA LYS A 193 31.91 -11.16 3.24
C LYS A 193 32.81 -11.90 4.24
N THR A 194 33.86 -11.28 4.75
CA THR A 194 34.76 -11.87 5.77
C THR A 194 34.51 -11.28 7.16
N ALA A 195 33.47 -10.46 7.32
CA ALA A 195 33.09 -9.88 8.59
C ALA A 195 32.62 -10.94 9.57
N ARG A 196 33.08 -10.85 10.82
CA ARG A 196 32.75 -11.79 11.90
C ARG A 196 31.57 -11.23 12.69
N THR A 197 30.54 -12.04 12.95
CA THR A 197 29.48 -11.65 13.90
C THR A 197 29.93 -12.00 15.32
N LEU A 198 29.96 -10.99 16.18
CA LEU A 198 30.01 -11.09 17.63
C LEU A 198 28.57 -11.01 18.15
N VAL A 199 28.21 -11.86 19.10
CA VAL A 199 26.86 -11.95 19.68
C VAL A 199 26.91 -11.48 21.14
N ASP A 200 25.81 -10.94 21.66
CA ASP A 200 25.66 -10.48 23.06
C ASP A 200 26.72 -9.46 23.50
N VAL A 201 27.00 -8.46 22.66
CA VAL A 201 27.90 -7.36 22.99
C VAL A 201 27.12 -6.26 23.73
N SER A 202 27.50 -5.96 24.98
CA SER A 202 26.89 -4.84 25.72
C SER A 202 27.10 -3.49 25.03
N VAL A 203 26.02 -2.71 24.92
CA VAL A 203 25.97 -1.38 24.31
C VAL A 203 26.89 -0.38 25.04
N ALA A 204 27.16 -0.58 26.33
CA ALA A 204 28.14 0.20 27.10
C ALA A 204 29.59 0.12 26.54
N ARG A 205 29.86 -0.81 25.61
CA ARG A 205 31.14 -0.88 24.89
C ARG A 205 31.27 0.15 23.76
N PHE A 206 30.19 0.83 23.39
CA PHE A 206 30.21 1.93 22.44
C PHE A 206 30.31 3.28 23.18
N LEU A 207 31.19 4.15 22.69
CA LEU A 207 31.42 5.51 23.16
C LEU A 207 30.20 6.41 23.00
N ASP A 208 29.47 6.27 21.88
CA ASP A 208 28.29 7.09 21.57
C ASP A 208 27.05 6.21 21.34
N HIS A 209 26.39 5.86 22.43
CA HIS A 209 25.22 4.97 22.45
C HIS A 209 23.88 5.70 22.56
N GLU A 210 23.83 7.02 22.28
CA GLU A 210 22.63 7.88 22.17
C GLU A 210 21.49 7.59 23.18
N GLY A 211 21.81 7.40 24.47
CA GLY A 211 20.81 7.22 25.54
C GLY A 211 20.15 5.84 25.61
N ARG A 212 20.72 4.81 24.98
CA ARG A 212 20.41 3.40 25.26
C ARG A 212 20.87 3.01 26.67
N ARG A 213 20.48 1.80 27.13
CA ARG A 213 20.87 1.29 28.45
C ARG A 213 22.18 0.51 28.35
N ASP A 214 23.07 0.69 29.32
CA ASP A 214 24.35 -0.03 29.39
C ASP A 214 24.20 -1.57 29.37
N ASP A 215 23.15 -2.08 30.03
CA ASP A 215 22.79 -3.49 30.10
C ASP A 215 22.18 -4.06 28.81
N GLU A 216 21.94 -3.22 27.78
CA GLU A 216 21.39 -3.68 26.51
C GLU A 216 22.45 -4.45 25.71
N LEU A 217 22.08 -5.60 25.15
CA LEU A 217 22.95 -6.46 24.36
C LEU A 217 22.62 -6.31 22.87
N VAL A 218 23.66 -6.26 22.02
CA VAL A 218 23.55 -6.18 20.55
C VAL A 218 24.53 -7.12 19.86
N ASP A 219 24.18 -7.58 18.66
CA ASP A 219 25.12 -8.23 17.76
C ASP A 219 25.98 -7.18 17.06
N VAL A 220 27.23 -7.55 16.73
CA VAL A 220 28.21 -6.64 16.11
C VAL A 220 28.94 -7.34 14.96
N CYS A 221 29.03 -6.66 13.83
CA CYS A 221 29.86 -7.02 12.69
C CYS A 221 31.27 -6.40 12.86
N SER A 222 32.26 -7.27 13.08
CA SER A 222 33.69 -6.91 13.09
C SER A 222 34.27 -7.11 11.69
N PHE A 223 34.80 -6.05 11.07
CA PHE A 223 35.50 -6.12 9.78
C PHE A 223 37.00 -5.93 9.99
N ASP A 224 37.76 -6.99 9.73
CA ASP A 224 39.22 -6.94 9.66
C ASP A 224 39.67 -6.02 8.52
N LEU A 225 40.66 -5.14 8.77
CA LEU A 225 41.29 -4.34 7.72
C LEU A 225 42.31 -5.17 6.95
N LEU A 226 42.39 -4.93 5.64
CA LEU A 226 43.28 -5.63 4.71
C LEU A 226 44.34 -4.69 4.15
N ALA A 227 45.58 -5.19 4.09
CA ALA A 227 46.70 -4.54 3.44
C ALA A 227 46.47 -4.38 1.91
N PRO A 228 47.06 -3.36 1.25
CA PRO A 228 47.91 -2.32 1.84
C PRO A 228 47.09 -1.23 2.54
N ILE A 229 47.53 -0.82 3.73
CA ILE A 229 47.03 0.36 4.43
C ILE A 229 47.82 1.57 3.91
N VAL A 230 47.14 2.64 3.52
CA VAL A 230 47.74 3.81 2.84
C VAL A 230 47.66 5.05 3.72
N VAL A 231 48.81 5.59 4.13
CA VAL A 231 48.90 6.80 4.96
C VAL A 231 49.90 7.75 4.35
N ASN A 232 49.51 9.01 4.11
CA ASN A 232 50.35 10.03 3.48
C ASN A 232 51.07 9.52 2.22
N GLN A 233 50.32 8.83 1.35
CA GLN A 233 50.79 8.18 0.10
C GLN A 233 51.78 7.00 0.27
N LYS A 234 52.17 6.62 1.50
CA LYS A 234 52.98 5.43 1.79
C LYS A 234 52.10 4.21 2.08
N GLN A 235 52.61 3.01 1.79
CA GLN A 235 51.94 1.74 2.05
C GLN A 235 52.50 1.04 3.29
N PHE A 236 51.61 0.45 4.07
CA PHE A 236 51.88 -0.27 5.32
C PHE A 236 51.15 -1.62 5.29
N ASN A 237 51.72 -2.61 5.97
CA ASN A 237 51.21 -3.97 6.00
C ASN A 237 50.17 -4.19 7.11
N ASP A 238 50.29 -3.45 8.21
CA ASP A 238 49.49 -3.64 9.42
C ASP A 238 49.44 -2.35 10.27
N TYR A 239 48.68 -2.36 11.38
CA TYR A 239 48.53 -1.23 12.29
C TYR A 239 48.36 -1.69 13.74
N GLU A 240 48.77 -0.86 14.70
CA GLU A 240 48.71 -1.15 16.13
C GLU A 240 48.52 0.15 16.95
N CYS A 241 47.65 0.14 17.96
CA CYS A 241 47.56 1.24 18.92
C CYS A 241 48.29 0.93 20.24
N ARG A 242 49.11 1.85 20.71
CA ARG A 242 49.85 1.76 21.99
C ARG A 242 49.74 3.06 22.81
N PRO A 243 50.04 3.04 24.12
CA PRO A 243 50.10 1.86 24.97
C PRO A 243 48.71 1.24 25.11
N HIS A 244 48.67 -0.07 25.38
CA HIS A 244 47.46 -0.82 25.70
C HIS A 244 47.57 -1.28 27.16
N PRO A 245 47.03 -0.52 28.14
CA PRO A 245 47.07 -0.93 29.54
C PRO A 245 46.31 -2.26 29.74
N GLU A 246 46.70 -3.04 30.74
CA GLU A 246 46.06 -4.33 31.02
C GLU A 246 44.56 -4.15 31.29
N GLY A 247 43.73 -4.81 30.47
CA GLY A 247 42.27 -4.70 30.54
C GLY A 247 41.64 -3.45 29.90
N CYS A 248 42.38 -2.68 29.09
CA CYS A 248 41.91 -1.44 28.46
C CYS A 248 42.02 -1.44 26.92
N THR A 249 40.88 -1.52 26.22
CA THR A 249 40.82 -1.35 24.75
C THR A 249 40.80 0.13 24.34
N ILE A 250 41.25 0.44 23.12
CA ILE A 250 41.17 1.78 22.53
C ILE A 250 40.04 1.78 21.49
N ARG A 251 39.01 2.57 21.76
CA ARG A 251 37.83 2.79 20.91
C ARG A 251 37.89 4.20 20.32
N CYS A 252 37.39 4.38 19.11
CA CYS A 252 37.32 5.69 18.46
C CYS A 252 36.03 5.84 17.63
N SER A 253 35.54 7.06 17.47
CA SER A 253 34.51 7.34 16.46
C SER A 253 35.13 7.29 15.05
N VAL A 254 34.33 6.90 14.06
CA VAL A 254 34.84 6.68 12.69
C VAL A 254 33.84 7.07 11.61
N ALA A 255 34.35 7.69 10.54
CA ALA A 255 33.63 7.93 9.30
C ALA A 255 34.37 7.26 8.15
N VAL A 256 33.67 6.42 7.39
CA VAL A 256 34.20 5.74 6.19
C VAL A 256 33.74 6.50 4.95
N ALA A 257 34.62 6.63 3.96
CA ALA A 257 34.34 7.14 2.62
C ALA A 257 34.87 6.18 1.55
N ASP A 258 34.27 6.20 0.36
CA ASP A 258 34.72 5.39 -0.76
C ASP A 258 35.98 5.95 -1.44
N ASN A 259 36.44 5.26 -2.48
CA ASN A 259 37.59 5.66 -3.32
C ASN A 259 37.38 6.98 -4.11
N LEU A 260 36.18 7.55 -4.08
CA LEU A 260 35.84 8.86 -4.65
C LEU A 260 35.65 9.93 -3.56
N GLY A 261 35.94 9.62 -2.29
CA GLY A 261 35.79 10.52 -1.15
C GLY A 261 34.33 10.72 -0.68
N ARG A 262 33.38 9.93 -1.20
CA ARG A 262 31.96 10.03 -0.80
C ARG A 262 31.75 9.28 0.50
N ARG A 263 31.23 9.96 1.53
CA ARG A 263 30.92 9.35 2.84
C ARG A 263 29.97 8.16 2.65
N MET A 264 30.42 6.98 3.05
CA MET A 264 29.60 5.78 3.11
C MET A 264 28.66 5.86 4.32
N GLN A 265 27.47 5.30 4.18
CA GLN A 265 26.55 5.02 5.27
C GLN A 265 26.18 3.55 5.16
N SER A 266 26.05 2.87 6.29
CA SER A 266 25.45 1.54 6.32
C SER A 266 23.94 1.62 6.06
N ALA A 267 23.32 0.48 5.79
CA ALA A 267 21.89 0.31 5.99
C ALA A 267 21.49 0.74 7.42
N ARG A 268 20.23 1.14 7.59
CA ARG A 268 19.65 1.61 8.86
C ARG A 268 18.95 0.46 9.57
N CYS A 269 19.09 0.36 10.89
CA CYS A 269 18.27 -0.55 11.68
C CYS A 269 16.85 0.01 11.82
N VAL A 270 15.86 -0.85 12.09
CA VAL A 270 14.55 -0.38 12.53
C VAL A 270 14.52 -0.34 14.06
N GLN A 271 14.16 0.81 14.62
CA GLN A 271 13.76 0.90 16.02
C GLN A 271 12.27 0.58 16.11
N VAL A 272 11.92 -0.39 16.96
CA VAL A 272 10.53 -0.79 17.22
C VAL A 272 10.14 -0.30 18.61
N ILE A 273 9.12 0.56 18.68
CA ILE A 273 8.56 1.08 19.93
C ILE A 273 7.14 0.54 20.06
N GLY A 274 6.86 -0.17 21.16
CA GLY A 274 5.63 -0.93 21.37
C GLY A 274 5.84 -2.44 21.22
N ASP A 275 4.79 -3.23 21.46
CA ASP A 275 4.82 -4.70 21.35
C ASP A 275 4.19 -5.14 20.02
N PRO A 276 5.00 -5.57 19.01
CA PRO A 276 4.46 -5.99 17.72
C PRO A 276 3.66 -7.30 17.78
N GLN A 277 3.90 -8.18 18.74
CA GLN A 277 3.12 -9.41 18.89
C GLN A 277 1.72 -9.09 19.41
N VAL A 278 1.59 -8.27 20.46
CA VAL A 278 0.28 -7.84 20.99
C VAL A 278 -0.51 -7.10 19.91
N THR A 279 0.11 -6.14 19.22
CA THR A 279 -0.57 -5.39 18.13
C THR A 279 -0.99 -6.32 16.99
N PHE A 280 -0.13 -7.23 16.52
CA PHE A 280 -0.47 -8.18 15.46
C PHE A 280 -1.62 -9.12 15.87
N TRP A 281 -1.49 -9.85 16.98
CA TRP A 281 -2.47 -10.86 17.39
C TRP A 281 -3.82 -10.25 17.81
N ALA A 282 -3.82 -9.10 18.48
CA ALA A 282 -5.06 -8.38 18.80
C ALA A 282 -5.76 -7.89 17.53
N THR A 283 -5.01 -7.29 16.58
CA THR A 283 -5.57 -6.86 15.29
C THR A 283 -6.14 -8.05 14.52
N LEU A 284 -5.39 -9.15 14.41
CA LEU A 284 -5.82 -10.36 13.72
C LEU A 284 -7.12 -10.92 14.30
N ALA A 285 -7.20 -11.09 15.61
CA ALA A 285 -8.38 -11.65 16.29
C ALA A 285 -9.62 -10.76 16.13
N LEU A 286 -9.48 -9.45 16.39
CA LEU A 286 -10.59 -8.49 16.27
C LEU A 286 -11.03 -8.32 14.82
N ARG A 287 -10.09 -8.29 13.86
CA ARG A 287 -10.37 -8.20 12.42
C ARG A 287 -11.14 -9.41 11.92
N VAL A 288 -10.68 -10.62 12.26
CA VAL A 288 -11.34 -11.89 11.91
C VAL A 288 -12.75 -11.95 12.49
N PHE A 289 -12.93 -11.54 13.75
CA PHE A 289 -14.23 -11.48 14.41
C PHE A 289 -15.18 -10.50 13.70
N ALA A 290 -14.73 -9.27 13.44
CA ALA A 290 -15.57 -8.22 12.87
C ALA A 290 -15.96 -8.51 11.40
N ASP A 291 -15.02 -8.94 10.55
CA ASP A 291 -15.32 -9.30 9.15
C ASP A 291 -16.24 -10.53 9.06
N LEU A 292 -16.14 -11.50 9.99
CA LEU A 292 -17.06 -12.65 10.05
C LEU A 292 -18.49 -12.21 10.34
N TRP A 293 -18.70 -11.35 11.34
CA TRP A 293 -20.04 -10.84 11.64
C TRP A 293 -20.56 -9.87 10.58
N LEU A 294 -19.70 -9.06 9.95
CA LEU A 294 -20.11 -8.19 8.84
C LEU A 294 -20.57 -8.99 7.62
N MET A 295 -19.81 -10.02 7.21
CA MET A 295 -20.21 -10.90 6.10
C MET A 295 -21.44 -11.75 6.44
N THR A 296 -21.66 -12.05 7.72
CA THR A 296 -22.91 -12.65 8.19
C THR A 296 -24.10 -11.70 7.99
N ALA A 297 -23.97 -10.43 8.40
CA ALA A 297 -24.99 -9.42 8.17
C ALA A 297 -25.27 -9.21 6.67
N PHE A 298 -24.21 -9.17 5.85
CA PHE A 298 -24.30 -9.09 4.39
C PHE A 298 -25.11 -10.26 3.80
N TYR A 299 -24.77 -11.49 4.17
CA TYR A 299 -25.51 -12.67 3.75
C TYR A 299 -26.98 -12.62 4.20
N LEU A 300 -27.28 -12.19 5.42
CA LEU A 300 -28.66 -12.12 5.92
C LEU A 300 -29.51 -11.06 5.20
N VAL A 301 -28.93 -9.91 4.82
CA VAL A 301 -29.61 -8.90 3.98
C VAL A 301 -29.87 -9.44 2.57
N GLU A 302 -28.92 -10.16 1.97
CA GLU A 302 -29.11 -10.82 0.67
C GLU A 302 -30.14 -11.97 0.75
N ALA A 303 -30.14 -12.75 1.82
CA ALA A 303 -31.10 -13.82 2.08
C ALA A 303 -32.54 -13.29 2.17
N VAL A 304 -32.77 -12.28 3.03
CA VAL A 304 -34.06 -11.60 3.15
C VAL A 304 -34.47 -10.99 1.79
N THR A 305 -33.52 -10.46 1.02
CA THR A 305 -33.79 -9.93 -0.32
C THR A 305 -34.26 -11.02 -1.29
N VAL A 306 -33.55 -12.15 -1.38
CA VAL A 306 -33.91 -13.28 -2.27
C VAL A 306 -35.24 -13.93 -1.88
N LEU A 307 -35.56 -13.99 -0.59
CA LEU A 307 -36.85 -14.49 -0.08
C LEU A 307 -38.01 -13.52 -0.34
N SER A 308 -37.75 -12.20 -0.32
CA SER A 308 -38.77 -11.16 -0.49
C SER A 308 -39.17 -10.87 -1.95
N ILE A 309 -38.41 -11.35 -2.94
CA ILE A 309 -38.62 -11.03 -4.36
C ILE A 309 -38.74 -12.25 -5.27
N ASN A 310 -39.47 -12.09 -6.38
CA ASN A 310 -39.54 -13.07 -7.46
C ASN A 310 -39.13 -12.50 -8.84
N ASP A 311 -38.78 -11.21 -8.94
CA ASP A 311 -38.24 -10.60 -10.16
C ASP A 311 -36.78 -10.17 -9.95
N PHE A 312 -35.86 -11.09 -10.22
CA PHE A 312 -34.42 -10.86 -10.18
C PHE A 312 -33.89 -9.99 -11.34
N ASN A 313 -34.71 -9.71 -12.37
CA ASN A 313 -34.30 -8.84 -13.48
C ASN A 313 -34.47 -7.36 -13.10
N GLY A 314 -35.57 -7.02 -12.41
CA GLY A 314 -35.96 -5.63 -12.16
C GLY A 314 -35.99 -5.22 -10.69
N LEU A 315 -36.69 -5.96 -9.83
CA LEU A 315 -36.84 -5.56 -8.42
C LEU A 315 -35.54 -5.69 -7.64
N TYR A 316 -34.70 -6.69 -7.96
CA TYR A 316 -33.38 -6.84 -7.36
C TYR A 316 -32.47 -5.64 -7.62
N GLY A 317 -32.36 -5.19 -8.87
CA GLY A 317 -31.59 -3.99 -9.24
C GLY A 317 -32.08 -2.72 -8.54
N ARG A 318 -33.40 -2.59 -8.30
CA ARG A 318 -33.97 -1.48 -7.52
C ARG A 318 -33.66 -1.52 -6.02
N ILE A 319 -33.39 -2.68 -5.45
CA ILE A 319 -32.92 -2.79 -4.06
C ILE A 319 -31.42 -2.43 -4.01
N LYS A 320 -30.63 -2.93 -4.98
CA LYS A 320 -29.21 -2.57 -5.13
C LYS A 320 -28.97 -1.10 -5.46
N PHE A 321 -29.90 -0.42 -6.13
CA PHE A 321 -29.87 1.04 -6.32
C PHE A 321 -29.75 1.79 -4.98
N TRP A 322 -30.57 1.42 -3.99
CA TRP A 322 -30.54 2.05 -2.67
C TRP A 322 -29.27 1.71 -1.89
N ALA A 323 -28.77 0.47 -2.03
CA ALA A 323 -27.47 0.09 -1.48
C ALA A 323 -26.32 0.94 -2.05
N ALA A 324 -26.23 1.07 -3.38
CA ALA A 324 -25.22 1.89 -4.04
C ALA A 324 -25.32 3.36 -3.64
N LEU A 325 -26.54 3.92 -3.56
CA LEU A 325 -26.76 5.30 -3.12
C LEU A 325 -26.26 5.55 -1.68
N GLY A 326 -26.43 4.55 -0.80
CA GLY A 326 -25.91 4.59 0.56
C GLY A 326 -24.38 4.71 0.59
N VAL A 327 -23.69 3.83 -0.17
CA VAL A 327 -22.22 3.88 -0.32
C VAL A 327 -21.77 5.24 -0.87
N THR A 328 -22.37 5.70 -1.98
CA THR A 328 -21.97 6.95 -2.65
C THR A 328 -22.00 8.16 -1.73
N ILE A 329 -23.02 8.27 -0.86
CA ILE A 329 -23.15 9.40 0.06
C ILE A 329 -22.20 9.25 1.25
N PHE A 330 -22.19 8.08 1.91
CA PHE A 330 -21.50 7.94 3.20
C PHE A 330 -20.01 7.64 3.08
N ALA A 331 -19.52 7.04 1.99
CA ALA A 331 -18.08 6.95 1.72
C ALA A 331 -17.47 8.37 1.59
N VAL A 332 -18.06 9.24 0.77
CA VAL A 332 -17.61 10.64 0.59
C VAL A 332 -17.67 11.43 1.89
N LEU A 333 -18.79 11.38 2.62
CA LEU A 333 -18.93 12.05 3.92
C LEU A 333 -17.85 11.60 4.90
N THR A 334 -17.54 10.30 4.93
CA THR A 334 -16.55 9.75 5.84
C THR A 334 -15.13 10.11 5.43
N GLY A 335 -14.82 10.14 4.13
CA GLY A 335 -13.54 10.63 3.62
C GLY A 335 -13.25 12.08 4.02
N PHE A 336 -14.24 12.97 3.94
CA PHE A 336 -14.13 14.34 4.44
C PHE A 336 -13.89 14.39 5.96
N LEU A 337 -14.58 13.55 6.74
CA LEU A 337 -14.40 13.51 8.20
C LEU A 337 -13.01 12.97 8.58
N VAL A 338 -12.54 11.91 7.92
CA VAL A 338 -11.21 11.31 8.17
C VAL A 338 -10.09 12.29 7.81
N ASP A 339 -10.17 13.00 6.68
CA ASP A 339 -9.21 14.06 6.34
C ASP A 339 -9.23 15.17 7.43
N TYR A 340 -10.41 15.69 7.79
CA TYR A 340 -10.56 16.76 8.80
C TYR A 340 -10.00 16.40 10.18
N TYR A 341 -10.32 15.21 10.71
CA TYR A 341 -9.79 14.79 12.01
C TYR A 341 -8.30 14.47 11.94
N SER A 342 -7.79 13.91 10.84
CA SER A 342 -6.36 13.62 10.66
C SER A 342 -5.50 14.89 10.60
N GLU A 343 -6.02 15.99 10.01
CA GLU A 343 -5.39 17.31 10.08
C GLU A 343 -5.36 17.84 11.53
N LEU A 344 -6.46 17.69 12.28
CA LEU A 344 -6.57 18.14 13.67
C LEU A 344 -5.64 17.37 14.64
N THR A 345 -5.44 16.08 14.42
CA THR A 345 -4.52 15.24 15.22
C THR A 345 -3.06 15.27 14.75
N GLY A 346 -2.75 15.95 13.64
CA GLY A 346 -1.40 16.00 13.06
C GLY A 346 -0.91 14.64 12.51
N GLY A 347 -1.83 13.73 12.18
CA GLY A 347 -1.52 12.37 11.77
C GLY A 347 -2.79 11.52 11.67
N ALA A 348 -2.77 10.51 10.81
CA ALA A 348 -3.96 9.76 10.39
C ALA A 348 -4.79 9.17 11.55
N ASP A 349 -6.06 9.55 11.58
CA ASP A 349 -7.09 8.98 12.46
C ASP A 349 -8.31 8.47 11.67
N TYR A 350 -8.58 7.17 11.83
CA TYR A 350 -9.72 6.49 11.21
C TYR A 350 -10.91 6.31 12.17
N SER A 351 -10.83 6.83 13.41
CA SER A 351 -11.94 6.80 14.36
C SER A 351 -13.28 7.34 13.80
N PRO A 352 -13.32 8.41 12.96
CA PRO A 352 -14.58 8.90 12.40
C PRO A 352 -15.29 7.85 11.52
N ALA A 353 -14.53 6.99 10.82
CA ALA A 353 -15.11 5.97 9.95
C ALA A 353 -15.80 4.85 10.75
N VAL A 354 -15.25 4.50 11.91
CA VAL A 354 -15.86 3.52 12.82
C VAL A 354 -17.12 4.11 13.47
N PHE A 355 -17.10 5.36 13.91
CA PHE A 355 -18.29 6.00 14.48
C PHE A 355 -19.43 6.19 13.46
N VAL A 356 -19.11 6.50 12.19
CA VAL A 356 -20.11 6.55 11.11
C VAL A 356 -20.65 5.15 10.80
N PHE A 357 -19.78 4.13 10.74
CA PHE A 357 -20.21 2.72 10.59
C PHE A 357 -21.18 2.30 11.70
N ASP A 358 -20.82 2.51 12.97
CA ASP A 358 -21.63 2.10 14.12
C ASP A 358 -22.97 2.84 14.16
N GLY A 359 -22.98 4.14 13.90
CA GLY A 359 -24.22 4.93 13.79
C GLY A 359 -25.16 4.40 12.70
N LEU A 360 -24.62 4.05 11.52
CA LEU A 360 -25.41 3.50 10.42
C LEU A 360 -25.85 2.04 10.67
N ALA A 361 -25.00 1.23 11.31
CA ALA A 361 -25.33 -0.12 11.73
C ALA A 361 -26.46 -0.15 12.78
N LEU A 362 -26.48 0.81 13.72
CA LEU A 362 -27.58 1.01 14.66
C LEU A 362 -28.88 1.42 13.95
N VAL A 363 -28.82 2.28 12.93
CA VAL A 363 -29.99 2.60 12.08
C VAL A 363 -30.48 1.37 11.32
N SER A 364 -29.58 0.55 10.76
CA SER A 364 -29.95 -0.74 10.14
C SER A 364 -30.58 -1.71 11.14
N CYS A 365 -30.10 -1.76 12.38
CA CYS A 365 -30.69 -2.58 13.45
C CYS A 365 -32.12 -2.12 13.78
N ALA A 366 -32.34 -0.82 13.97
CA ALA A 366 -33.67 -0.26 14.22
C ALA A 366 -34.63 -0.57 13.07
N LEU A 367 -34.20 -0.40 11.82
CA LEU A 367 -35.01 -0.74 10.64
C LEU A 367 -35.28 -2.26 10.52
N ALA A 368 -34.33 -3.12 10.91
CA ALA A 368 -34.50 -4.57 10.90
C ALA A 368 -35.55 -5.08 11.90
N VAL A 369 -35.79 -4.35 13.00
CA VAL A 369 -36.92 -4.62 13.91
C VAL A 369 -38.26 -4.34 13.24
N PHE A 370 -38.37 -3.24 12.47
CA PHE A 370 -39.60 -2.84 11.76
C PHE A 370 -39.84 -3.55 10.42
N LEU A 371 -38.90 -4.35 9.94
CA LEU A 371 -39.13 -5.25 8.80
C LEU A 371 -40.39 -6.11 9.08
N PRO A 372 -41.35 -6.27 8.15
CA PRO A 372 -42.45 -7.23 8.33
C PRO A 372 -41.92 -8.67 8.29
N ALA A 373 -42.52 -9.59 9.06
CA ALA A 373 -42.09 -10.99 9.07
C ALA A 373 -41.99 -11.54 7.64
N VAL A 374 -40.90 -12.25 7.33
CA VAL A 374 -40.84 -13.03 6.10
C VAL A 374 -41.85 -14.15 6.30
N GLU A 375 -43.02 -14.03 5.67
CA GLU A 375 -44.15 -14.93 5.93
C GLU A 375 -43.80 -16.35 5.48
N ASP A 376 -43.39 -17.19 6.44
CA ASP A 376 -43.01 -18.57 6.20
C ASP A 376 -44.19 -19.41 5.71
N LYS A 377 -44.37 -19.42 4.39
CA LYS A 377 -44.87 -20.63 3.75
C LYS A 377 -43.91 -21.75 4.11
N LYS A 378 -44.39 -22.71 4.90
CA LYS A 378 -43.69 -23.95 5.31
C LYS A 378 -43.26 -24.77 4.09
N ALA A 379 -42.20 -24.35 3.44
CA ALA A 379 -41.49 -25.06 2.40
C ALA A 379 -40.16 -25.51 2.99
N ASN A 380 -39.82 -26.79 2.80
CA ASN A 380 -38.65 -27.42 3.41
C ASN A 380 -37.36 -26.99 2.66
N HIS A 381 -37.04 -25.70 2.75
CA HIS A 381 -35.94 -25.04 2.04
C HIS A 381 -34.56 -25.49 2.51
N VAL A 382 -34.44 -25.89 3.79
CA VAL A 382 -33.29 -26.48 4.49
C VAL A 382 -32.01 -26.46 3.67
N LEU A 383 -31.07 -25.60 4.04
CA LEU A 383 -29.81 -25.31 3.35
C LEU A 383 -28.96 -26.58 3.19
N HIS A 384 -29.30 -27.37 2.16
CA HIS A 384 -28.69 -28.64 1.83
C HIS A 384 -27.31 -28.37 1.22
N TYR A 385 -26.29 -28.39 2.06
CA TYR A 385 -24.88 -28.49 1.64
C TYR A 385 -24.54 -29.84 0.98
N GLY A 386 -25.53 -30.72 0.77
CA GLY A 386 -25.42 -31.95 0.02
C GLY A 386 -25.18 -31.71 -1.48
N LEU A 387 -23.92 -31.47 -1.84
CA LEU A 387 -23.40 -31.32 -3.21
C LEU A 387 -23.64 -32.54 -4.14
N GLY A 388 -24.30 -33.60 -3.68
CA GLY A 388 -24.30 -34.92 -4.33
C GLY A 388 -25.66 -35.61 -4.51
N GLN A 389 -26.81 -34.92 -4.42
CA GLN A 389 -28.14 -35.56 -4.58
C GLN A 389 -29.14 -34.85 -5.51
N GLU A 390 -28.83 -33.68 -6.08
CA GLU A 390 -29.73 -32.93 -6.97
C GLU A 390 -29.03 -32.61 -8.30
N PRO A 391 -29.41 -33.25 -9.44
CA PRO A 391 -28.59 -33.31 -10.65
C PRO A 391 -28.41 -31.96 -11.38
N ARG A 392 -29.10 -30.90 -10.96
CA ARG A 392 -28.93 -29.55 -11.54
C ARG A 392 -27.74 -28.78 -10.97
N PHE A 393 -27.32 -29.05 -9.73
CA PHE A 393 -26.18 -28.32 -9.14
C PHE A 393 -24.85 -28.67 -9.80
N CYS A 394 -24.71 -29.91 -10.30
CA CYS A 394 -23.56 -30.40 -11.06
C CYS A 394 -23.70 -30.19 -12.58
N SER A 395 -24.65 -29.35 -13.04
CA SER A 395 -24.76 -29.01 -14.46
C SER A 395 -23.57 -28.16 -14.91
N LEU A 396 -23.11 -28.38 -16.15
CA LEU A 396 -21.94 -27.69 -16.70
C LEU A 396 -22.10 -26.15 -16.64
N ASP A 397 -23.27 -25.64 -17.00
CA ASP A 397 -23.66 -24.23 -16.86
C ASP A 397 -23.44 -23.68 -15.43
N THR A 398 -23.77 -24.48 -14.40
CA THR A 398 -23.59 -24.09 -12.99
C THR A 398 -22.12 -24.13 -12.60
N SER A 399 -21.41 -25.21 -12.93
CA SER A 399 -19.98 -25.35 -12.63
C SER A 399 -19.15 -24.22 -13.27
N VAL A 400 -19.44 -23.87 -14.53
CA VAL A 400 -18.81 -22.73 -15.22
C VAL A 400 -19.16 -21.41 -14.54
N LEU A 401 -20.43 -21.17 -14.17
CA LEU A 401 -20.82 -19.96 -13.44
C LEU A 401 -20.07 -19.82 -12.11
N LEU A 402 -19.94 -20.90 -11.33
CA LEU A 402 -19.26 -20.87 -10.04
C LEU A 402 -17.75 -20.61 -10.20
N LEU A 403 -17.11 -21.20 -11.21
CA LEU A 403 -15.71 -20.91 -11.57
C LEU A 403 -15.51 -19.43 -11.96
N LEU A 404 -16.39 -18.89 -12.81
CA LEU A 404 -16.33 -17.48 -13.20
C LEU A 404 -16.51 -16.55 -11.99
N VAL A 405 -17.42 -16.86 -11.06
CA VAL A 405 -17.65 -16.07 -9.84
C VAL A 405 -16.43 -16.08 -8.90
N LEU A 406 -15.74 -17.22 -8.81
CA LEU A 406 -14.48 -17.34 -8.07
C LEU A 406 -13.38 -16.49 -8.70
N LEU A 407 -13.18 -16.57 -10.03
CA LEU A 407 -12.19 -15.77 -10.76
C LEU A 407 -12.45 -14.25 -10.64
N LEU A 408 -13.72 -13.83 -10.74
CA LEU A 408 -14.11 -12.43 -10.47
C LEU A 408 -13.78 -12.04 -9.02
N GLY A 409 -13.91 -12.98 -8.08
CA GLY A 409 -13.57 -12.80 -6.67
C GLY A 409 -12.06 -12.69 -6.42
N THR A 410 -11.22 -13.44 -7.15
CA THR A 410 -9.76 -13.33 -7.01
C THR A 410 -9.25 -11.98 -7.53
N VAL A 411 -9.76 -11.52 -8.68
CA VAL A 411 -9.42 -10.20 -9.23
C VAL A 411 -9.91 -9.07 -8.32
N TRP A 412 -11.13 -9.17 -7.79
CA TRP A 412 -11.65 -8.20 -6.83
C TRP A 412 -10.87 -8.21 -5.50
N GLY A 413 -10.52 -9.39 -4.98
CA GLY A 413 -9.72 -9.53 -3.75
C GLY A 413 -8.32 -8.94 -3.84
N TYR A 414 -7.69 -9.07 -5.01
CA TYR A 414 -6.44 -8.40 -5.33
C TYR A 414 -6.61 -6.86 -5.31
N LEU A 415 -7.61 -6.35 -6.04
CA LEU A 415 -7.91 -4.91 -6.07
C LEU A 415 -8.18 -4.34 -4.66
N GLU A 416 -9.13 -4.89 -3.91
CA GLU A 416 -9.53 -4.39 -2.58
C GLU A 416 -8.34 -4.35 -1.59
N THR A 417 -7.42 -5.31 -1.68
CA THR A 417 -6.20 -5.36 -0.86
C THR A 417 -5.20 -4.26 -1.24
N TYR A 418 -4.81 -4.19 -2.52
CA TYR A 418 -3.61 -3.44 -2.94
C TYR A 418 -3.90 -2.06 -3.54
N LEU A 419 -5.12 -1.79 -4.00
CA LEU A 419 -5.49 -0.50 -4.62
C LEU A 419 -5.39 0.66 -3.61
N HIS A 420 -5.96 0.47 -2.42
CA HIS A 420 -5.94 1.47 -1.35
C HIS A 420 -4.50 1.79 -0.90
N TRP A 421 -3.60 0.79 -0.92
CA TRP A 421 -2.17 0.97 -0.66
C TRP A 421 -1.48 1.78 -1.76
N MET A 422 -1.75 1.50 -3.03
CA MET A 422 -1.25 2.31 -4.16
C MET A 422 -1.67 3.77 -4.01
N TYR A 423 -2.93 4.05 -3.68
CA TYR A 423 -3.43 5.41 -3.38
C TYR A 423 -2.63 6.11 -2.27
N SER A 424 -2.36 5.41 -1.16
CA SER A 424 -1.55 5.92 -0.05
C SER A 424 -0.11 6.22 -0.47
N GLU A 425 0.52 5.34 -1.25
CA GLU A 425 1.91 5.49 -1.74
C GLU A 425 2.08 6.65 -2.72
N MET A 426 1.03 7.02 -3.45
CA MET A 426 1.01 8.23 -4.27
C MET A 426 0.76 9.52 -3.45
N GLY A 427 0.45 9.42 -2.16
CA GLY A 427 0.08 10.56 -1.31
C GLY A 427 -1.31 11.13 -1.62
N ALA A 428 -2.31 10.27 -1.85
CA ALA A 428 -3.72 10.67 -1.92
C ALA A 428 -4.27 11.03 -0.52
N SER A 429 -5.24 11.95 -0.46
CA SER A 429 -6.00 12.21 0.78
C SER A 429 -7.02 11.10 1.03
N HIS A 430 -7.53 11.02 2.26
CA HIS A 430 -8.49 9.99 2.67
C HIS A 430 -9.87 10.19 1.99
N LEU A 431 -10.23 11.41 1.61
CA LEU A 431 -11.33 11.66 0.67
C LEU A 431 -11.10 11.00 -0.69
N LEU A 432 -9.92 11.17 -1.31
CA LEU A 432 -9.63 10.57 -2.61
C LEU A 432 -9.55 9.03 -2.54
N VAL A 433 -9.13 8.48 -1.39
CA VAL A 433 -9.25 7.04 -1.09
C VAL A 433 -10.73 6.64 -1.04
N SER A 434 -11.59 7.34 -0.29
CA SER A 434 -13.03 7.01 -0.22
C SER A 434 -13.77 7.13 -1.57
N LEU A 435 -13.25 8.00 -2.45
CA LEU A 435 -13.83 8.27 -3.76
C LEU A 435 -13.66 7.09 -4.74
N SER A 436 -12.66 6.21 -4.54
CA SER A 436 -12.53 4.98 -5.34
C SER A 436 -13.76 4.09 -5.23
N LEU A 437 -14.37 4.02 -4.04
CA LEU A 437 -15.58 3.24 -3.77
C LEU A 437 -16.87 4.05 -4.03
N ALA A 438 -16.87 5.36 -3.78
CA ALA A 438 -18.05 6.20 -3.96
C ALA A 438 -18.41 6.44 -5.43
N LEU A 439 -17.40 6.76 -6.27
CA LEU A 439 -17.59 7.11 -7.68
C LEU A 439 -18.25 6.00 -8.50
N PRO A 440 -17.84 4.72 -8.41
CA PRO A 440 -18.43 3.66 -9.23
C PRO A 440 -19.84 3.29 -8.75
N MET A 441 -20.11 3.40 -7.45
CA MET A 441 -21.47 3.21 -6.92
C MET A 441 -22.40 4.34 -7.38
N GLY A 442 -21.89 5.58 -7.48
CA GLY A 442 -22.62 6.72 -8.04
C GLY A 442 -22.90 6.54 -9.53
N CYS A 443 -21.89 6.13 -10.30
CA CYS A 443 -22.02 5.78 -11.71
C CYS A 443 -22.96 4.58 -11.96
N ALA A 444 -23.09 3.65 -11.01
CA ALA A 444 -24.01 2.51 -11.10
C ALA A 444 -25.49 2.87 -10.93
N LEU A 445 -25.83 3.99 -10.28
CA LEU A 445 -27.22 4.42 -10.04
C LEU A 445 -28.13 4.39 -11.29
N PRO A 446 -27.78 5.02 -12.42
CA PRO A 446 -28.60 4.94 -13.64
C PRO A 446 -28.78 3.50 -14.15
N PHE A 447 -27.71 2.69 -14.17
CA PHE A 447 -27.75 1.31 -14.66
C PHE A 447 -28.59 0.40 -13.76
N LEU A 448 -28.51 0.57 -12.44
CA LEU A 448 -29.31 -0.17 -11.45
C LEU A 448 -30.80 0.22 -11.52
N ALA A 449 -31.11 1.49 -11.77
CA ALA A 449 -32.49 1.94 -11.99
C ALA A 449 -33.13 1.31 -13.24
N ILE A 450 -32.36 1.12 -14.31
CA ILE A 450 -32.81 0.49 -15.58
C ILE A 450 -32.47 -0.99 -15.70
N ALA A 451 -32.03 -1.65 -14.62
CA ALA A 451 -31.50 -3.03 -14.64
C ALA A 451 -32.40 -4.04 -15.38
N LYS A 452 -33.73 -3.90 -15.29
CA LYS A 452 -34.69 -4.74 -16.02
C LYS A 452 -34.50 -4.69 -17.54
N ASN A 453 -34.25 -3.51 -18.09
CA ASN A 453 -34.01 -3.32 -19.52
C ASN A 453 -32.63 -3.86 -19.89
N LEU A 454 -31.61 -3.60 -19.06
CA LEU A 454 -30.25 -4.09 -19.26
C LEU A 454 -30.22 -5.64 -19.32
N VAL A 455 -30.74 -6.30 -18.30
CA VAL A 455 -30.78 -7.77 -18.14
C VAL A 455 -31.63 -8.45 -19.24
N ARG A 456 -32.69 -7.79 -19.73
CA ARG A 456 -33.56 -8.33 -20.77
C ARG A 456 -33.03 -8.10 -22.19
N ASN A 457 -32.49 -6.91 -22.47
CA ASN A 457 -32.14 -6.50 -23.82
C ASN A 457 -30.70 -6.92 -24.20
N ILE A 458 -29.73 -6.80 -23.28
CA ILE A 458 -28.34 -7.24 -23.52
C ILE A 458 -28.20 -8.75 -23.24
N GLY A 459 -28.94 -9.26 -22.26
CA GLY A 459 -28.93 -10.66 -21.86
C GLY A 459 -27.93 -10.98 -20.74
N ARG A 460 -28.31 -11.93 -19.89
CA ARG A 460 -27.61 -12.24 -18.62
C ARG A 460 -26.17 -12.70 -18.81
N ALA A 461 -25.92 -13.61 -19.77
CA ALA A 461 -24.57 -14.13 -20.04
C ALA A 461 -23.67 -13.05 -20.66
N ASN A 462 -24.20 -12.27 -21.61
CA ASN A 462 -23.46 -11.19 -22.27
C ASN A 462 -22.99 -10.12 -21.26
N LEU A 463 -23.82 -9.78 -20.27
CA LEU A 463 -23.43 -8.88 -19.18
C LEU A 463 -22.30 -9.45 -18.30
N VAL A 464 -22.20 -10.78 -18.14
CA VAL A 464 -21.06 -11.40 -17.46
C VAL A 464 -19.79 -11.28 -18.31
N VAL A 465 -19.87 -11.55 -19.61
CA VAL A 465 -18.74 -11.40 -20.54
C VAL A 465 -18.23 -9.95 -20.60
N PHE A 466 -19.13 -8.97 -20.68
CA PHE A 466 -18.75 -7.55 -20.59
C PHE A 466 -18.08 -7.21 -19.25
N GLY A 467 -18.55 -7.78 -18.13
CA GLY A 467 -17.90 -7.61 -16.82
C GLY A 467 -16.43 -8.03 -16.80
N PHE A 468 -16.08 -9.14 -17.46
CA PHE A 468 -14.67 -9.56 -17.62
C PHE A 468 -13.85 -8.59 -18.49
N LEU A 469 -14.42 -8.09 -19.60
CA LEU A 469 -13.75 -7.10 -20.45
C LEU A 469 -13.47 -5.80 -19.68
N PHE A 470 -14.44 -5.30 -18.90
CA PHE A 470 -14.23 -4.14 -18.03
C PHE A 470 -13.20 -4.42 -16.92
N TYR A 471 -13.12 -5.63 -16.37
CA TYR A 471 -12.06 -6.00 -15.42
C TYR A 471 -10.66 -5.92 -16.05
N ALA A 472 -10.47 -6.52 -17.23
CA ALA A 472 -9.19 -6.49 -17.93
C ALA A 472 -8.76 -5.06 -18.27
N THR A 473 -9.67 -4.25 -18.84
CA THR A 473 -9.37 -2.85 -19.17
C THR A 473 -9.11 -1.99 -17.92
N ARG A 474 -9.79 -2.25 -16.78
CA ARG A 474 -9.50 -1.57 -15.50
C ARG A 474 -8.10 -1.93 -14.98
N ALA A 475 -7.77 -3.22 -14.92
CA ALA A 475 -6.46 -3.69 -14.45
C ALA A 475 -5.31 -3.13 -15.31
N ALA A 476 -5.44 -3.16 -16.64
CA ALA A 476 -4.49 -2.54 -17.56
C ALA A 476 -4.32 -1.04 -17.28
N GLY A 477 -5.42 -0.29 -17.21
CA GLY A 477 -5.40 1.15 -16.93
C GLY A 477 -4.66 1.49 -15.63
N LEU A 478 -4.98 0.78 -14.54
CA LEU A 478 -4.34 0.98 -13.23
C LEU A 478 -2.83 0.73 -13.25
N SER A 479 -2.33 -0.21 -14.06
CA SER A 479 -0.89 -0.43 -14.24
C SER A 479 -0.17 0.80 -14.81
N PHE A 480 -0.76 1.46 -15.81
CA PHE A 480 -0.11 2.54 -16.56
C PHE A 480 -0.23 3.91 -15.89
N VAL A 481 -1.25 4.15 -15.05
CA VAL A 481 -1.46 5.49 -14.47
C VAL A 481 -0.45 5.81 -13.37
N THR A 482 0.28 6.91 -13.55
CA THR A 482 1.25 7.46 -12.60
C THR A 482 0.74 8.67 -11.81
N ALA A 483 -0.40 9.26 -12.21
CA ALA A 483 -0.92 10.50 -11.64
C ALA A 483 -2.31 10.31 -11.00
N ARG A 484 -2.44 10.74 -9.74
CA ARG A 484 -3.59 10.50 -8.83
C ARG A 484 -4.98 10.61 -9.48
N TRP A 485 -5.22 11.67 -10.26
CA TRP A 485 -6.52 11.94 -10.88
C TRP A 485 -6.85 11.06 -12.09
N TRP A 486 -5.85 10.56 -12.82
CA TRP A 486 -6.06 9.70 -14.00
C TRP A 486 -6.50 8.28 -13.64
N ILE A 487 -6.58 7.96 -12.35
CA ILE A 487 -7.04 6.68 -11.81
C ILE A 487 -8.57 6.64 -11.75
N THR A 488 -9.21 7.77 -11.45
CA THR A 488 -10.67 7.82 -11.22
C THR A 488 -11.54 7.39 -12.41
N PRO A 489 -11.15 7.54 -13.69
CA PRO A 489 -11.89 6.95 -14.82
C PRO A 489 -11.85 5.42 -14.82
N PHE A 490 -10.72 4.81 -14.42
CA PHE A 490 -10.59 3.35 -14.31
C PHE A 490 -11.29 2.81 -13.07
N GLU A 491 -11.35 3.57 -11.97
CA GLU A 491 -12.24 3.23 -10.85
C GLU A 491 -13.70 3.26 -11.26
N ALA A 492 -14.15 4.30 -11.98
CA ALA A 492 -15.54 4.41 -12.42
C ALA A 492 -16.02 3.20 -13.24
N MET A 493 -15.12 2.45 -13.88
CA MET A 493 -15.43 1.19 -14.56
C MET A 493 -15.88 0.07 -13.61
N GLU A 494 -15.57 0.13 -12.31
CA GLU A 494 -16.07 -0.83 -11.32
C GLU A 494 -17.60 -0.91 -11.31
N THR A 495 -18.30 0.16 -11.72
CA THR A 495 -19.73 0.15 -12.11
C THR A 495 -20.15 -1.13 -12.82
N PHE A 496 -19.34 -1.56 -13.80
CA PHE A 496 -19.59 -2.72 -14.64
C PHE A 496 -18.91 -4.00 -14.13
N THR A 497 -17.88 -3.91 -13.27
CA THR A 497 -17.16 -5.06 -12.74
C THR A 497 -17.73 -5.58 -11.41
N LEU A 498 -18.49 -4.77 -10.66
CA LEU A 498 -19.12 -5.17 -9.39
C LEU A 498 -20.66 -5.01 -9.38
N PRO A 499 -21.29 -3.83 -9.20
CA PRO A 499 -22.74 -3.76 -8.91
C PRO A 499 -23.63 -4.18 -10.09
N VAL A 500 -23.29 -3.81 -11.34
CA VAL A 500 -24.04 -4.26 -12.53
C VAL A 500 -23.81 -5.75 -12.78
N LEU A 501 -22.57 -6.22 -12.62
CA LEU A 501 -22.20 -7.63 -12.80
C LEU A 501 -22.89 -8.53 -11.75
N TRP A 502 -22.95 -8.11 -10.49
CA TRP A 502 -23.64 -8.83 -9.41
C TRP A 502 -25.14 -9.01 -9.70
N VAL A 503 -25.79 -7.98 -10.28
CA VAL A 503 -27.19 -8.10 -10.73
C VAL A 503 -27.34 -9.10 -11.87
N ALA A 504 -26.41 -9.13 -12.83
CA ALA A 504 -26.42 -10.12 -13.92
C ALA A 504 -26.16 -11.55 -13.42
N LEU A 505 -25.15 -11.75 -12.57
CA LEU A 505 -24.78 -13.03 -11.96
C LEU A 505 -25.93 -13.62 -11.14
N VAL A 506 -26.53 -12.83 -10.25
CA VAL A 506 -27.68 -13.29 -9.45
C VAL A 506 -28.89 -13.56 -10.34
N ALA A 507 -29.19 -12.69 -11.32
CA ALA A 507 -30.27 -12.96 -12.27
C ALA A 507 -30.03 -14.23 -13.12
N TYR A 508 -28.77 -14.62 -13.37
CA TYR A 508 -28.43 -15.86 -14.05
C TYR A 508 -28.55 -17.08 -13.10
N ALA A 509 -27.88 -17.07 -11.94
CA ALA A 509 -27.94 -18.12 -10.93
C ALA A 509 -29.37 -18.49 -10.53
N GLN A 510 -30.19 -17.48 -10.23
CA GLN A 510 -31.59 -17.64 -9.81
C GLN A 510 -32.53 -18.09 -10.96
N LYS A 511 -32.00 -18.31 -12.18
CA LYS A 511 -32.67 -18.95 -13.32
C LYS A 511 -32.41 -20.45 -13.38
N VAL A 512 -31.18 -20.87 -13.09
CA VAL A 512 -30.69 -22.25 -13.31
C VAL A 512 -31.18 -23.16 -12.20
N VAL A 513 -31.18 -22.66 -10.95
CA VAL A 513 -31.67 -23.42 -9.79
C VAL A 513 -33.19 -23.38 -9.63
N PRO A 514 -33.84 -24.46 -9.16
CA PRO A 514 -35.25 -24.44 -8.76
C PRO A 514 -35.49 -23.53 -7.56
N CYS A 515 -36.75 -23.11 -7.36
CA CYS A 515 -37.16 -22.19 -6.28
C CYS A 515 -36.68 -22.63 -4.88
N ARG A 516 -36.54 -23.94 -4.63
CA ARG A 516 -36.05 -24.48 -3.36
C ARG A 516 -34.62 -24.06 -3.02
N GLN A 517 -33.74 -23.97 -4.03
CA GLN A 517 -32.29 -23.81 -3.90
C GLN A 517 -31.79 -22.36 -4.06
N ARG A 518 -32.72 -21.39 -4.18
CA ARG A 518 -32.39 -19.96 -4.40
C ARG A 518 -31.52 -19.34 -3.31
N LEU A 519 -31.76 -19.72 -2.06
CA LEU A 519 -30.96 -19.27 -0.92
C LEU A 519 -29.57 -19.93 -0.90
N THR A 520 -29.51 -21.23 -1.24
CA THR A 520 -28.27 -22.00 -1.35
C THR A 520 -27.32 -21.41 -2.39
N ILE A 521 -27.81 -21.13 -3.61
CA ILE A 521 -26.97 -20.55 -4.65
C ILE A 521 -26.52 -19.13 -4.29
N GLN A 522 -27.37 -18.32 -3.65
CA GLN A 522 -26.98 -16.99 -3.16
C GLN A 522 -25.84 -17.08 -2.13
N CYS A 523 -25.93 -18.03 -1.19
CA CYS A 523 -24.88 -18.29 -0.20
C CYS A 523 -23.55 -18.65 -0.88
N ILE A 524 -23.60 -19.58 -1.85
CA ILE A 524 -22.42 -20.03 -2.61
C ILE A 524 -21.78 -18.90 -3.41
N LEU A 525 -22.58 -18.07 -4.11
CA LEU A 525 -22.06 -16.89 -4.83
C LEU A 525 -21.30 -15.94 -3.90
N ILE A 526 -21.85 -15.67 -2.71
CA ILE A 526 -21.25 -14.74 -1.73
C ILE A 526 -19.95 -15.31 -1.16
N ILE A 527 -19.93 -16.60 -0.81
CA ILE A 527 -18.74 -17.28 -0.28
C ILE A 527 -17.63 -17.36 -1.34
N LEU A 528 -17.95 -17.71 -2.58
CA LEU A 528 -16.95 -17.79 -3.66
C LEU A 528 -16.35 -16.42 -4.01
N HIS A 529 -17.16 -15.37 -4.05
CA HIS A 529 -16.70 -14.04 -4.44
C HIS A 529 -16.02 -13.29 -3.28
N PHE A 530 -16.75 -13.01 -2.20
CA PHE A 530 -16.33 -12.09 -1.13
C PHE A 530 -15.50 -12.75 -0.02
N CYS A 531 -15.43 -14.08 0.05
CA CYS A 531 -14.63 -14.80 1.05
C CYS A 531 -13.45 -15.54 0.39
N ILE A 532 -13.72 -16.61 -0.36
CA ILE A 532 -12.67 -17.47 -0.95
C ILE A 532 -11.92 -16.73 -2.06
N GLY A 533 -12.63 -16.05 -2.96
CA GLY A 533 -12.05 -15.19 -3.99
C GLY A 533 -11.24 -14.05 -3.37
N ARG A 534 -11.84 -13.28 -2.45
CA ARG A 534 -11.15 -12.23 -1.68
C ARG A 534 -9.83 -12.71 -1.08
N GLY A 535 -9.85 -13.82 -0.33
CA GLY A 535 -8.66 -14.38 0.33
C GLY A 535 -7.59 -14.88 -0.64
N THR A 536 -7.99 -15.63 -1.67
CA THR A 536 -7.05 -16.12 -2.70
C THR A 536 -6.44 -15.00 -3.54
N GLY A 537 -7.20 -13.95 -3.88
CA GLY A 537 -6.70 -12.76 -4.55
C GLY A 537 -5.70 -11.96 -3.70
N SER A 538 -5.97 -11.83 -2.40
CA SER A 538 -5.07 -11.15 -1.45
C SER A 538 -3.72 -11.86 -1.36
N ILE A 539 -3.70 -13.18 -1.10
CA ILE A 539 -2.46 -13.95 -0.93
C ILE A 539 -1.71 -14.21 -2.25
N ALA A 540 -2.41 -14.43 -3.37
CA ALA A 540 -1.75 -14.55 -4.68
C ALA A 540 -1.07 -13.23 -5.07
N GLY A 541 -1.74 -12.09 -4.81
CA GLY A 541 -1.18 -10.76 -5.01
C GLY A 541 0.12 -10.51 -4.24
N PHE A 542 0.27 -11.09 -3.05
CA PHE A 542 1.47 -10.91 -2.23
C PHE A 542 2.72 -11.50 -2.91
N PHE A 543 2.65 -12.78 -3.27
CA PHE A 543 3.74 -13.46 -3.96
C PHE A 543 4.05 -12.84 -5.34
N LEU A 544 3.01 -12.43 -6.09
CA LEU A 544 3.19 -11.75 -7.38
C LEU A 544 3.83 -10.36 -7.21
N ASN A 545 3.42 -9.59 -6.20
CA ASN A 545 3.98 -8.26 -5.93
C ASN A 545 5.44 -8.33 -5.46
N ALA A 546 5.81 -9.34 -4.66
CA ALA A 546 7.20 -9.58 -4.26
C ALA A 546 8.10 -10.00 -5.44
N ALA A 547 7.57 -10.78 -6.39
CA ALA A 547 8.32 -11.28 -7.54
C ALA A 547 8.45 -10.26 -8.69
N PHE A 548 7.38 -9.52 -9.00
CA PHE A 548 7.28 -8.69 -10.22
C PHE A 548 7.03 -7.19 -9.95
N GLY A 549 6.67 -6.82 -8.72
CA GLY A 549 6.22 -5.48 -8.37
C GLY A 549 4.78 -5.19 -8.76
N GLN A 550 4.05 -4.48 -7.89
CA GLN A 550 2.60 -4.25 -7.96
C GLN A 550 2.08 -3.79 -9.35
N ARG A 551 2.78 -2.85 -10.01
CA ARG A 551 2.40 -2.36 -11.35
C ARG A 551 2.49 -3.42 -12.44
N THR A 552 3.40 -4.39 -12.31
CA THR A 552 3.53 -5.51 -13.24
C THR A 552 2.43 -6.54 -12.99
N THR A 553 2.11 -6.83 -11.72
CA THR A 553 0.99 -7.69 -11.34
C THR A 553 -0.34 -7.19 -11.93
N PHE A 554 -0.59 -5.88 -11.92
CA PHE A 554 -1.76 -5.27 -12.58
C PHE A 554 -1.83 -5.56 -14.10
N ARG A 555 -0.72 -5.86 -14.80
CA ARG A 555 -0.73 -6.26 -16.23
C ARG A 555 -1.08 -7.73 -16.42
N GLY A 556 -0.47 -8.63 -15.66
CA GLY A 556 -0.81 -10.06 -15.71
C GLY A 556 -2.25 -10.39 -15.29
N VAL A 557 -2.89 -9.50 -14.53
CA VAL A 557 -4.34 -9.55 -14.24
C VAL A 557 -5.20 -9.09 -15.43
N ALA A 558 -4.64 -8.30 -16.36
CA ALA A 558 -5.31 -7.83 -17.56
C ALA A 558 -5.12 -8.75 -18.78
N ASP A 559 -3.92 -9.32 -18.95
CA ASP A 559 -3.60 -10.28 -20.01
C ASP A 559 -2.95 -11.56 -19.44
N PRO A 560 -3.68 -12.68 -19.36
CA PRO A 560 -3.14 -13.98 -18.94
C PRO A 560 -2.20 -14.67 -19.95
N GLN A 561 -1.95 -14.09 -21.13
CA GLN A 561 -1.07 -14.64 -22.16
C GLN A 561 0.24 -13.88 -22.35
N GLU A 562 0.42 -12.71 -21.71
CA GLU A 562 1.72 -12.02 -21.68
C GLU A 562 2.69 -12.80 -20.77
N GLU A 563 3.81 -13.30 -21.32
CA GLU A 563 4.82 -14.01 -20.51
C GLU A 563 5.33 -13.09 -19.38
N PRO A 564 5.30 -13.54 -18.11
CA PRO A 564 5.71 -12.70 -17.00
C PRO A 564 7.18 -12.29 -17.17
N PRO A 565 7.52 -10.99 -17.14
CA PRO A 565 8.87 -10.54 -17.41
C PRO A 565 9.84 -11.17 -16.42
N THR A 566 10.92 -11.75 -16.94
CA THR A 566 11.84 -12.59 -16.16
C THR A 566 12.21 -11.94 -14.82
N PRO A 567 12.12 -12.69 -13.70
CA PRO A 567 12.22 -12.11 -12.36
C PRO A 567 13.58 -11.44 -12.20
N ARG A 568 13.57 -10.11 -12.05
CA ARG A 568 14.78 -9.35 -11.77
C ARG A 568 15.33 -9.84 -10.44
N ARG A 569 16.53 -10.43 -10.46
CA ARG A 569 17.30 -10.63 -9.23
C ARG A 569 17.46 -9.26 -8.57
N HIS A 570 16.87 -9.10 -7.38
CA HIS A 570 16.82 -7.82 -6.67
C HIS A 570 18.24 -7.38 -6.28
N ALA A 571 18.86 -6.56 -7.12
CA ALA A 571 19.88 -5.62 -6.68
C ALA A 571 19.15 -4.49 -5.96
N CYS A 572 19.47 -4.24 -4.69
CA CYS A 572 18.79 -3.26 -3.85
C CYS A 572 19.00 -1.82 -4.35
N HIS A 573 18.18 -1.38 -5.30
CA HIS A 573 17.93 0.03 -5.55
C HIS A 573 16.69 0.47 -4.79
N HIS A 574 16.84 0.65 -3.47
CA HIS A 574 15.91 1.47 -2.71
C HIS A 574 15.81 2.85 -3.38
N GLN A 575 14.58 3.34 -3.52
CA GLN A 575 14.31 4.61 -4.17
C GLN A 575 15.08 5.74 -3.48
N ARG A 576 15.76 6.58 -4.27
CA ARG A 576 16.19 7.90 -3.78
C ARG A 576 14.94 8.64 -3.33
N ARG A 577 14.73 8.78 -2.01
CA ARG A 577 13.84 9.81 -1.49
C ARG A 577 14.43 11.15 -1.94
N LEU A 578 13.70 11.88 -2.77
CA LEU A 578 14.04 13.27 -3.05
C LEU A 578 13.92 14.04 -1.74
N VAL A 579 15.06 14.50 -1.23
CA VAL A 579 15.09 15.53 -0.20
C VAL A 579 14.49 16.79 -0.83
N PRO A 580 13.52 17.47 -0.20
CA PRO A 580 13.13 18.80 -0.65
C PRO A 580 14.31 19.75 -0.41
N ASP A 581 14.86 20.31 -1.49
CA ASP A 581 15.94 21.30 -1.36
C ASP A 581 15.43 22.51 -0.57
N ALA A 582 16.11 22.83 0.54
CA ALA A 582 15.79 23.95 1.40
C ALA A 582 16.33 25.25 0.78
N GLU A 583 15.65 25.79 -0.23
CA GLU A 583 16.00 27.07 -0.84
C GLU A 583 15.96 28.22 0.20
N LEU A 584 16.97 29.08 0.16
CA LEU A 584 17.13 30.21 1.08
C LEU A 584 16.15 31.35 0.76
N ALA A 585 14.89 31.22 1.17
CA ALA A 585 13.88 32.28 1.13
C ALA A 585 14.12 33.37 2.21
N GLY A 586 15.21 34.13 2.06
CA GLY A 586 15.69 35.12 3.04
C GLY A 586 14.95 36.47 3.08
N GLU A 587 13.61 36.50 3.14
CA GLU A 587 12.84 37.75 3.23
C GLU A 587 12.54 38.20 4.67
N ARG A 588 13.30 39.18 5.17
CA ARG A 588 13.02 39.86 6.45
C ARG A 588 11.88 40.87 6.32
N ARG A 589 10.74 40.62 6.98
CA ARG A 589 9.68 41.63 7.15
C ARG A 589 9.99 42.58 8.31
N HIS A 590 10.18 43.88 8.02
CA HIS A 590 9.96 44.94 9.02
C HIS A 590 9.54 46.29 8.38
N ALA A 591 8.63 46.98 9.08
CA ALA A 591 8.38 48.43 9.10
C ALA A 591 8.16 49.24 7.78
N ARG A 592 6.93 49.77 7.63
CA ARG A 592 6.67 51.16 7.17
C ARG A 592 7.05 52.14 8.31
N PRO A 593 7.21 53.48 8.13
CA PRO A 593 6.61 54.39 7.12
C PRO A 593 7.62 55.43 6.54
N PRO A 594 7.25 56.66 6.12
CA PRO A 594 6.41 57.04 4.97
C PRO A 594 7.06 58.03 3.96
N ALA A 595 6.42 58.16 2.78
CA ALA A 595 6.25 59.36 1.92
C ALA A 595 7.44 60.30 1.54
N HIS A 596 7.60 60.55 0.23
CA HIS A 596 7.60 61.90 -0.35
C HIS A 596 7.33 61.91 -1.88
N ASP A 597 7.23 63.12 -2.46
CA ASP A 597 6.75 63.46 -3.81
C ASP A 597 7.67 63.09 -4.99
N GLY A 598 7.16 63.18 -6.24
CA GLY A 598 8.03 63.03 -7.43
C GLY A 598 7.41 62.83 -8.83
N ARG A 599 6.38 63.60 -9.24
CA ARG A 599 6.01 63.80 -10.67
C ARG A 599 6.48 65.21 -11.11
N PRO A 600 6.59 65.57 -12.41
CA PRO A 600 6.01 64.95 -13.63
C PRO A 600 7.03 64.59 -14.75
N GLY A 601 6.67 63.80 -15.77
CA GLY A 601 5.99 64.23 -17.01
C GLY A 601 6.88 63.88 -18.24
N ARG A 602 6.53 64.08 -19.53
CA ARG A 602 5.27 64.28 -20.29
C ARG A 602 5.65 64.16 -21.79
N LEU A 603 4.70 63.86 -22.70
CA LEU A 603 4.87 63.84 -24.19
C LEU A 603 5.75 62.69 -24.77
N GLY A 604 5.59 62.23 -26.03
CA GLY A 604 4.49 62.49 -26.98
C GLY A 604 4.66 61.92 -28.41
N HIS A 605 3.58 61.33 -28.95
CA HIS A 605 3.18 61.20 -30.37
C HIS A 605 4.06 60.58 -31.51
N ARG A 606 3.47 59.55 -32.16
CA ARG A 606 3.20 59.35 -33.63
C ARG A 606 4.33 59.10 -34.65
N GLY A 607 4.03 58.18 -35.60
CA GLY A 607 4.62 58.07 -36.95
C GLY A 607 5.35 56.73 -37.17
N LEU A 608 4.86 55.71 -37.89
CA LEU A 608 4.38 55.53 -39.28
C LEU A 608 5.47 55.61 -40.40
N ARG A 609 5.46 54.57 -41.25
CA ARG A 609 6.15 54.35 -42.55
C ARG A 609 7.59 53.79 -42.54
N GLY A 610 7.82 52.75 -43.35
CA GLY A 610 9.08 52.49 -44.08
C GLY A 610 8.95 53.01 -45.54
N PRO A 611 9.65 52.47 -46.56
CA PRO A 611 10.53 51.28 -46.57
C PRO A 611 11.87 51.43 -47.36
N GLY A 612 12.71 50.37 -47.36
CA GLY A 612 13.40 49.87 -48.58
C GLY A 612 14.87 50.25 -48.87
N LEU A 613 15.65 49.22 -49.27
CA LEU A 613 17.01 49.20 -49.91
C LEU A 613 18.17 49.85 -49.12
N GLY A 614 19.45 49.42 -49.21
CA GLY A 614 20.13 48.25 -49.80
C GLY A 614 21.36 47.89 -48.90
N LEU A 615 22.38 47.09 -49.25
CA LEU A 615 22.87 46.51 -50.52
C LEU A 615 24.01 45.48 -50.20
N VAL A 616 24.56 44.79 -51.21
CA VAL A 616 25.80 43.94 -51.23
C VAL A 616 25.78 42.52 -50.64
N THR A 617 25.89 41.54 -51.56
CA THR A 617 26.62 40.25 -51.45
C THR A 617 27.66 40.20 -52.59
N PRO A 618 28.75 39.40 -52.51
CA PRO A 618 28.79 38.02 -53.06
C PRO A 618 29.18 36.94 -52.00
N GLN A 619 28.92 35.62 -52.13
CA GLN A 619 29.33 34.60 -53.15
C GLN A 619 30.82 34.22 -53.02
N GLU A 620 31.33 32.97 -53.10
CA GLU A 620 30.91 31.67 -53.70
C GLU A 620 30.97 30.48 -52.67
N GLN A 621 30.33 29.29 -52.78
CA GLN A 621 30.20 28.26 -53.87
C GLN A 621 31.48 27.38 -54.06
N GLU A 622 31.46 26.05 -54.34
CA GLU A 622 30.37 25.02 -54.38
C GLU A 622 30.93 23.53 -54.42
N LEU A 623 30.15 22.59 -55.00
CA LEU A 623 30.39 21.17 -55.38
C LEU A 623 30.24 20.11 -54.26
N THR A 624 29.34 19.10 -54.29
CA THR A 624 28.71 18.22 -55.33
C THR A 624 29.63 17.09 -55.84
N ALA A 625 29.22 15.85 -56.19
CA ALA A 625 27.91 15.15 -56.27
C ALA A 625 28.09 13.63 -55.87
N ARG A 626 27.46 12.51 -56.37
CA ARG A 626 26.51 12.23 -57.48
C ARG A 626 25.85 10.80 -57.36
N SER A 627 24.52 10.73 -57.18
CA SER A 627 23.51 9.93 -57.94
C SER A 627 23.71 8.43 -58.34
N LYS A 628 22.69 7.56 -58.10
CA LYS A 628 21.83 6.93 -59.15
C LYS A 628 20.79 5.87 -58.67
N ASN A 629 19.56 5.99 -59.20
CA ASN A 629 18.55 5.01 -59.69
C ASN A 629 18.18 3.72 -58.90
N GLY A 630 16.92 3.24 -58.89
CA GLY A 630 15.67 3.79 -59.46
C GLY A 630 14.44 2.83 -59.36
N PHE A 631 13.25 3.36 -59.72
CA PHE A 631 12.12 2.77 -60.53
C PHE A 631 11.60 1.33 -60.27
N CYS A 632 10.30 0.97 -60.33
CA CYS A 632 8.99 1.60 -60.67
C CYS A 632 7.91 1.14 -59.64
N GLY A 633 6.67 1.61 -59.53
CA GLY A 633 5.89 2.65 -60.26
C GLY A 633 4.44 2.21 -60.52
N GLY A 634 3.41 2.96 -60.08
CA GLY A 634 1.98 2.66 -60.34
C GLY A 634 0.99 3.48 -59.49
N SER A 635 0.07 4.21 -60.14
CA SER A 635 -0.99 5.11 -59.61
C SER A 635 -1.87 5.56 -60.82
N PRO A 636 -3.01 6.28 -60.71
CA PRO A 636 -3.72 6.82 -59.55
C PRO A 636 -5.26 6.54 -59.57
N ASP A 637 -6.05 7.48 -59.02
CA ASP A 637 -7.53 7.68 -59.06
C ASP A 637 -8.31 7.31 -57.77
N GLY A 638 -9.27 8.11 -57.28
CA GLY A 638 -9.64 9.47 -57.71
C GLY A 638 -10.95 10.05 -57.13
N VAL A 639 -10.83 11.02 -56.21
CA VAL A 639 -11.74 12.20 -56.03
C VAL A 639 -13.12 12.04 -55.31
N ASP A 640 -13.44 13.10 -54.54
CA ASP A 640 -14.72 13.61 -53.96
C ASP A 640 -15.63 12.85 -52.96
N VAL A 641 -15.63 13.37 -51.72
CA VAL A 641 -16.74 14.12 -51.06
C VAL A 641 -18.19 13.69 -51.30
N LEU A 642 -18.90 13.34 -50.21
CA LEU A 642 -20.27 13.83 -49.90
C LEU A 642 -20.73 13.45 -48.46
N GLN A 643 -21.02 14.46 -47.63
CA GLN A 643 -22.10 14.45 -46.63
C GLN A 643 -23.42 14.90 -47.32
N PRO A 644 -24.64 14.79 -46.74
CA PRO A 644 -24.97 14.50 -45.34
C PRO A 644 -26.11 13.46 -45.11
N LEU A 645 -26.27 13.00 -43.86
CA LEU A 645 -27.49 13.21 -43.03
C LEU A 645 -27.25 12.75 -41.58
#